data_AF-A0A9N9MZI7-F1
#
_entry.id   AF-A0A9N9MZI7-F1
#
_cell.length_a   1.000
_cell.length_b   1.000
_cell.length_c   1.000
_cell.angle_alpha   90.00
_cell.angle_beta   90.00
_cell.angle_gamma   90.00
#
_symmetry.space_group_name_H-M   'P 1'
#
loop_
_entity.id
_entity.type
_entity.pdbx_description
1 polymer ?
#
loop_
_entity_poly.entity_id
_entity_poly.type
_entity_poly.pdbx_seq_one_letter_code
_entity_poly.pdbx_strand_id
1 'polypeptide(L)'
;MDYQCIVVYTVINIAPPKLTAQASELSNGCITWFKNKIKRAVAVYLQSLKLTSTSGVIQGNLACTYYKQGFIDLAIETYRRAIELQPDFPDAYCNLANALKEKGLVSEAEECYNMALRLCPSHVDTLNNLGNVKREQGHIEEATKLYKRALEVFPNFAATHSNYASLLQQQGKLHQALTHYRQAINIQPKFADAFSNMGNTLRELQDITGAMLCFKKAIEINPCFADAHCNLASIYKDMGKITEAIQSYKIALDLKGDFPDAYCNLAHCLQIICDWNNYDERMNKIIAIVEEQLKSDKLSSVHPHHSILYPLSNNARKEIAKRHANLYIEKINMFHKIIFKHSKCLIGRLRIGYVSSDFGNHPTSHLMQSIPGLHDRTKVEIFCYALNSNDGTTFRSKIINESEHFTDLSKVTNNLEAAEIISRDGIHILVNMNGYTKGARNEIFALKPAPIQVMWLGYPGTSGADYMDYFITDETSSPLTTYPDFTEKFAYMSETYFIGEPNSILWLLSFPPAGKPHIHKYAQESGLSPERILFSTIACKEEHVRRAQLADVCLDTPLCNGHTTAMDVLWAGTPVVTLPGDTLASRAAASQLKTLNCTELIAKNGHEYQDIAVKLGTNAKYLSYIKAKVSNARLSSTLFDCDHYARELEDLYYKMWSRYENGEDNDHIKVS
;
A
#
# COMPACT_ATOMS: atom_id res chain seq x y z
N MET A 1 -41.18 -18.84 42.06
CA MET A 1 -41.76 -19.82 41.12
C MET A 1 -42.55 -19.01 40.10
N ASP A 2 -42.15 -18.90 38.83
CA ASP A 2 -40.93 -19.42 38.20
C ASP A 2 -40.38 -18.44 37.15
N TYR A 3 -39.08 -18.57 36.82
CA TYR A 3 -38.40 -17.69 35.87
C TYR A 3 -38.63 -18.13 34.42
N GLN A 4 -39.33 -17.32 33.62
CA GLN A 4 -39.28 -17.43 32.17
C GLN A 4 -37.98 -16.78 31.64
N CYS A 5 -36.96 -17.61 31.42
CA CYS A 5 -35.69 -17.19 30.83
C CYS A 5 -35.72 -17.44 29.32
N ILE A 6 -35.95 -16.39 28.53
CA ILE A 6 -35.80 -16.41 27.06
C ILE A 6 -34.53 -15.64 26.72
N VAL A 7 -33.55 -16.35 26.16
CA VAL A 7 -32.28 -15.76 25.69
C VAL A 7 -32.06 -16.17 24.24
N VAL A 8 -32.47 -15.29 23.32
CA VAL A 8 -32.16 -15.40 21.89
C VAL A 8 -30.76 -14.80 21.65
N TYR A 9 -30.00 -15.39 20.72
CA TYR A 9 -28.64 -14.95 20.38
C TYR A 9 -28.55 -14.63 18.88
N THR A 10 -28.52 -13.32 18.59
CA THR A 10 -28.40 -12.67 17.29
C THR A 10 -27.82 -11.26 17.56
N VAL A 11 -26.97 -10.64 16.73
CA VAL A 11 -26.20 -11.08 15.57
C VAL A 11 -24.75 -10.57 15.69
N ILE A 12 -23.74 -11.39 15.34
CA ILE A 12 -22.59 -10.91 14.56
C ILE A 12 -22.24 -11.99 13.55
N ASN A 13 -22.00 -11.64 12.29
CA ASN A 13 -21.42 -12.57 11.31
C ASN A 13 -19.88 -12.66 11.50
N ILE A 14 -19.45 -12.97 12.73
CA ILE A 14 -18.15 -13.59 12.95
C ILE A 14 -18.30 -14.96 12.31
N ALA A 15 -17.73 -15.16 11.12
CA ALA A 15 -17.42 -16.49 10.67
C ALA A 15 -16.57 -17.12 11.79
N PRO A 16 -17.03 -18.19 12.47
CA PRO A 16 -16.20 -18.82 13.47
C PRO A 16 -14.89 -19.22 12.79
N PRO A 17 -13.74 -19.22 13.50
CA PRO A 17 -12.56 -19.89 12.96
C PRO A 17 -13.02 -21.29 12.57
N LYS A 18 -12.86 -21.65 11.29
CA LYS A 18 -13.27 -22.97 10.79
C LYS A 18 -12.72 -23.99 11.77
N LEU A 19 -13.51 -24.99 12.14
CA LEU A 19 -12.98 -26.17 12.82
C LEU A 19 -12.24 -27.07 11.81
N THR A 20 -11.38 -26.45 10.98
CA THR A 20 -10.21 -27.08 10.37
C THR A 20 -9.46 -27.80 11.49
N ALA A 21 -9.17 -29.08 11.28
CA ALA A 21 -8.70 -29.98 12.32
C ALA A 21 -7.21 -29.81 12.62
N GLN A 22 -6.80 -28.60 13.04
CA GLN A 22 -5.45 -28.23 13.45
C GLN A 22 -5.52 -27.06 14.46
N ALA A 23 -5.95 -27.38 15.68
CA ALA A 23 -5.80 -26.53 16.86
C ALA A 23 -5.09 -27.36 17.93
N SER A 24 -3.76 -27.38 17.89
CA SER A 24 -2.93 -28.35 18.63
C SER A 24 -2.83 -28.09 20.13
N GLU A 25 -2.95 -26.83 20.58
CA GLU A 25 -2.57 -26.43 21.95
C GLU A 25 -3.59 -25.58 22.73
N LEU A 26 -4.86 -25.55 22.29
CA LEU A 26 -5.99 -25.16 23.16
C LEU A 26 -6.65 -26.42 23.71
N SER A 27 -6.88 -26.47 25.03
CA SER A 27 -7.13 -27.73 25.74
C SER A 27 -8.31 -28.53 25.16
N ASN A 28 -8.02 -29.76 24.72
CA ASN A 28 -8.99 -30.66 24.08
C ASN A 28 -10.29 -30.85 24.89
N GLY A 29 -10.21 -30.72 26.22
CA GLY A 29 -11.36 -30.74 27.12
C GLY A 29 -12.41 -29.68 26.80
N CYS A 30 -12.04 -28.42 26.54
CA CYS A 30 -13.00 -27.34 26.31
C CYS A 30 -13.78 -27.52 25.01
N ILE A 31 -13.10 -27.77 23.89
CA ILE A 31 -13.74 -28.00 22.58
C ILE A 31 -14.61 -29.26 22.63
N THR A 32 -14.15 -30.33 23.28
CA THR A 32 -14.92 -31.57 23.46
C THR A 32 -16.15 -31.37 24.35
N TRP A 33 -16.03 -30.58 25.43
CA TRP A 33 -17.15 -30.25 26.32
C TRP A 33 -18.24 -29.44 25.61
N PHE A 34 -17.87 -28.43 24.82
CA PHE A 34 -18.82 -27.69 24.00
C PHE A 34 -19.49 -28.59 22.95
N LYS A 35 -18.72 -29.37 22.17
CA LYS A 35 -19.27 -30.34 21.20
C LYS A 35 -20.23 -31.34 21.86
N ASN A 36 -19.91 -31.84 23.06
CA ASN A 36 -20.77 -32.73 23.83
C ASN A 36 -22.04 -32.05 24.35
N LYS A 37 -21.99 -30.77 24.75
CA LYS A 37 -23.20 -30.02 25.12
C LYS A 37 -24.14 -29.78 23.94
N ILE A 38 -23.63 -29.42 22.76
CA ILE A 38 -24.50 -29.21 21.59
C ILE A 38 -25.08 -30.55 21.10
N LYS A 39 -24.31 -31.66 21.14
CA LYS A 39 -24.85 -33.01 20.89
C LYS A 39 -25.99 -33.39 21.84
N ARG A 40 -25.87 -33.06 23.14
CA ARG A 40 -26.96 -33.25 24.12
C ARG A 40 -28.17 -32.37 23.82
N ALA A 41 -27.97 -31.11 23.39
CA ALA A 41 -29.07 -30.22 23.01
C ALA A 41 -29.87 -30.77 21.80
N VAL A 42 -29.18 -31.23 20.75
CA VAL A 42 -29.80 -31.89 19.59
C VAL A 42 -30.62 -33.11 20.03
N ALA A 43 -30.07 -33.97 20.90
CA ALA A 43 -30.78 -35.14 21.41
C ALA A 43 -32.03 -34.76 22.22
N VAL A 44 -31.97 -33.72 23.06
CA VAL A 44 -33.12 -33.20 23.81
C VAL A 44 -34.19 -32.65 22.87
N TYR A 45 -33.85 -31.83 21.88
CA TYR A 45 -34.84 -31.32 20.92
C TYR A 45 -35.47 -32.42 20.07
N LEU A 46 -34.69 -33.40 19.59
CA LEU A 46 -35.22 -34.57 18.88
C LEU A 46 -36.13 -35.44 19.77
N GLN A 47 -35.88 -35.51 21.08
CA GLN A 47 -36.78 -36.17 22.03
C GLN A 47 -38.05 -35.33 22.29
N SER A 48 -37.94 -34.00 22.40
CA SER A 48 -39.09 -33.10 22.53
C SER A 48 -40.00 -33.13 21.29
N LEU A 49 -39.45 -33.26 20.08
CA LEU A 49 -40.24 -33.43 18.85
C LEU A 49 -41.01 -34.76 18.78
N LYS A 50 -40.59 -35.79 19.54
CA LYS A 50 -41.38 -37.03 19.69
C LYS A 50 -42.58 -36.88 20.62
N LEU A 51 -42.54 -35.89 21.52
CA LEU A 51 -43.63 -35.58 22.46
C LEU A 51 -44.57 -34.48 21.91
N THR A 52 -44.02 -33.53 21.16
CA THR A 52 -44.71 -32.37 20.58
C THR A 52 -44.20 -32.11 19.17
N SER A 53 -44.67 -32.91 18.21
CA SER A 53 -44.20 -32.91 16.81
C SER A 53 -44.63 -31.70 15.98
N THR A 54 -45.60 -30.93 16.47
CA THR A 54 -46.19 -29.75 15.80
C THR A 54 -45.57 -28.41 16.21
N SER A 55 -44.58 -28.38 17.12
CA SER A 55 -44.01 -27.13 17.62
C SER A 55 -42.98 -26.53 16.67
N GLY A 56 -43.36 -25.47 15.94
CA GLY A 56 -42.46 -24.67 15.11
C GLY A 56 -41.28 -24.10 15.90
N VAL A 57 -41.51 -23.67 17.15
CA VAL A 57 -40.45 -23.17 18.05
C VAL A 57 -39.40 -24.23 18.37
N ILE A 58 -39.79 -25.50 18.56
CA ILE A 58 -38.81 -26.57 18.83
C ILE A 58 -38.02 -26.92 17.56
N GLN A 59 -38.67 -26.94 16.38
CA GLN A 59 -37.96 -27.09 15.10
C GLN A 59 -36.98 -25.94 14.85
N GLY A 60 -37.39 -24.68 15.05
CA GLY A 60 -36.50 -23.52 14.89
C GLY A 60 -35.28 -23.56 15.83
N ASN A 61 -35.46 -23.99 17.08
CA ASN A 61 -34.35 -24.17 18.01
C ASN A 61 -33.43 -25.35 17.63
N LEU A 62 -33.97 -26.45 17.10
CA LEU A 62 -33.17 -27.55 16.55
C LEU A 62 -32.36 -27.09 15.33
N ALA A 63 -32.98 -26.37 14.41
CA ALA A 63 -32.33 -25.76 13.25
C ALA A 63 -31.19 -24.81 13.66
N CYS A 64 -31.39 -23.97 14.69
CA CYS A 64 -30.34 -23.16 15.31
C CYS A 64 -29.16 -23.99 15.83
N THR A 65 -29.38 -25.23 16.33
CA THR A 65 -28.27 -26.11 16.74
C THR A 65 -27.57 -26.81 15.59
N TYR A 66 -28.27 -27.15 14.50
CA TYR A 66 -27.64 -27.67 13.27
C TYR A 66 -26.81 -26.59 12.56
N TYR A 67 -27.34 -25.37 12.49
CA TYR A 67 -26.65 -24.19 11.97
C TYR A 67 -25.32 -23.95 12.74
N LYS A 68 -25.38 -23.94 14.07
CA LYS A 68 -24.19 -23.82 14.95
C LYS A 68 -23.24 -25.03 14.93
N GLN A 69 -23.58 -26.11 14.21
CA GLN A 69 -22.69 -27.25 13.94
C GLN A 69 -22.11 -27.24 12.51
N GLY A 70 -22.51 -26.29 11.65
CA GLY A 70 -22.14 -26.26 10.23
C GLY A 70 -22.98 -27.19 9.34
N PHE A 71 -24.07 -27.78 9.85
CA PHE A 71 -24.99 -28.59 9.05
C PHE A 71 -26.03 -27.70 8.36
N ILE A 72 -25.56 -26.85 7.44
CA ILE A 72 -26.34 -25.76 6.83
C ILE A 72 -27.59 -26.26 6.08
N ASP A 73 -27.47 -27.32 5.27
CA ASP A 73 -28.61 -27.91 4.55
C ASP A 73 -29.71 -28.42 5.49
N LEU A 74 -29.31 -29.17 6.53
CA LEU A 74 -30.23 -29.70 7.54
C LEU A 74 -30.86 -28.58 8.38
N ALA A 75 -30.13 -27.49 8.63
CA ALA A 75 -30.67 -26.29 9.25
C ALA A 75 -31.73 -25.62 8.36
N ILE A 76 -31.46 -25.44 7.05
CA ILE A 76 -32.41 -24.87 6.07
C ILE A 76 -33.70 -25.71 6.02
N GLU A 77 -33.59 -27.03 5.91
CA GLU A 77 -34.75 -27.94 5.93
C GLU A 77 -35.54 -27.82 7.22
N THR A 78 -34.86 -27.82 8.37
CA THR A 78 -35.50 -27.75 9.70
C THR A 78 -36.14 -26.37 9.94
N TYR A 79 -35.56 -25.26 9.45
CA TYR A 79 -36.19 -23.93 9.50
C TYR A 79 -37.42 -23.84 8.58
N ARG A 80 -37.35 -24.40 7.35
CA ARG A 80 -38.53 -24.49 6.47
C ARG A 80 -39.66 -25.25 7.16
N ARG A 81 -39.35 -26.37 7.83
CA ARG A 81 -40.33 -27.13 8.64
C ARG A 81 -40.84 -26.35 9.86
N ALA A 82 -40.02 -25.49 10.47
CA ALA A 82 -40.47 -24.60 11.54
C ALA A 82 -41.52 -23.59 11.05
N ILE A 83 -41.30 -23.03 9.86
CA ILE A 83 -42.20 -22.07 9.19
C ILE A 83 -43.50 -22.73 8.72
N GLU A 84 -43.43 -23.95 8.17
CA GLU A 84 -44.63 -24.75 7.82
C GLU A 84 -45.56 -24.99 9.02
N LEU A 85 -44.98 -25.19 10.21
CA LEU A 85 -45.73 -25.41 11.45
C LEU A 85 -46.18 -24.11 12.13
N GLN A 86 -45.47 -23.00 11.88
CA GLN A 86 -45.79 -21.69 12.43
C GLN A 86 -45.43 -20.58 11.42
N PRO A 87 -46.37 -20.20 10.51
CA PRO A 87 -46.12 -19.18 9.49
C PRO A 87 -45.93 -17.75 10.04
N ASP A 88 -46.40 -17.47 11.27
CA ASP A 88 -46.07 -16.25 11.99
C ASP A 88 -44.91 -16.52 12.97
N PHE A 89 -43.69 -16.54 12.43
CA PHE A 89 -42.47 -16.74 13.21
C PHE A 89 -41.27 -15.96 12.61
N PRO A 90 -41.16 -14.64 12.90
CA PRO A 90 -40.12 -13.77 12.32
C PRO A 90 -38.69 -14.27 12.52
N ASP A 91 -38.36 -14.83 13.69
CA ASP A 91 -37.05 -15.41 13.97
C ASP A 91 -36.70 -16.57 13.02
N ALA A 92 -37.67 -17.44 12.70
CA ALA A 92 -37.41 -18.58 11.82
C ALA A 92 -37.14 -18.14 10.38
N TYR A 93 -37.88 -17.14 9.88
CA TYR A 93 -37.58 -16.50 8.59
C TYR A 93 -36.20 -15.80 8.60
N CYS A 94 -35.86 -15.07 9.66
CA CYS A 94 -34.57 -14.40 9.77
C CYS A 94 -33.40 -15.39 9.84
N ASN A 95 -33.56 -16.51 10.55
CA ASN A 95 -32.51 -17.52 10.70
C ASN A 95 -32.41 -18.47 9.50
N LEU A 96 -33.53 -18.75 8.81
CA LEU A 96 -33.52 -19.36 7.48
C LEU A 96 -32.75 -18.50 6.49
N ALA A 97 -33.01 -17.18 6.46
CA ALA A 97 -32.30 -16.24 5.60
C ALA A 97 -30.78 -16.21 5.87
N ASN A 98 -30.36 -16.26 7.15
CA ASN A 98 -28.94 -16.38 7.51
C ASN A 98 -28.31 -17.65 6.92
N ALA A 99 -28.99 -18.81 7.02
CA ALA A 99 -28.48 -20.08 6.49
C ALA A 99 -28.50 -20.13 4.94
N LEU A 100 -29.53 -19.56 4.30
CA LEU A 100 -29.60 -19.41 2.84
C LEU A 100 -28.48 -18.51 2.31
N LYS A 101 -28.20 -17.39 3.00
CA LYS A 101 -27.07 -16.51 2.68
C LYS A 101 -25.74 -17.25 2.78
N GLU A 102 -25.51 -18.04 3.83
CA GLU A 102 -24.28 -18.82 3.99
C GLU A 102 -24.12 -19.90 2.89
N LYS A 103 -25.23 -20.44 2.38
CA LYS A 103 -25.27 -21.31 1.20
C LYS A 103 -25.13 -20.57 -0.14
N GLY A 104 -25.05 -19.23 -0.14
CA GLY A 104 -24.96 -18.40 -1.34
C GLY A 104 -26.30 -18.09 -2.04
N LEU A 105 -27.42 -18.52 -1.48
CA LEU A 105 -28.78 -18.31 -2.01
C LEU A 105 -29.32 -16.93 -1.59
N VAL A 106 -28.61 -15.87 -2.00
CA VAL A 106 -28.83 -14.50 -1.53
C VAL A 106 -30.24 -13.98 -1.84
N SER A 107 -30.82 -14.33 -2.99
CA SER A 107 -32.19 -13.91 -3.36
C SER A 107 -33.25 -14.53 -2.45
N GLU A 108 -33.18 -15.84 -2.19
CA GLU A 108 -34.09 -16.52 -1.25
C GLU A 108 -33.92 -15.98 0.18
N ALA A 109 -32.68 -15.63 0.57
CA ALA A 109 -32.41 -14.99 1.85
C ALA A 109 -33.05 -13.60 1.94
N GLU A 110 -32.96 -12.78 0.89
CA GLU A 110 -33.62 -11.47 0.84
C GLU A 110 -35.15 -11.59 0.87
N GLU A 111 -35.75 -12.57 0.20
CA GLU A 111 -37.20 -12.85 0.33
C GLU A 111 -37.59 -13.23 1.76
N CYS A 112 -36.79 -14.09 2.42
CA CYS A 112 -37.03 -14.50 3.80
C CYS A 112 -36.86 -13.34 4.80
N TYR A 113 -35.83 -12.50 4.66
CA TYR A 113 -35.70 -11.27 5.47
C TYR A 113 -36.88 -10.31 5.23
N ASN A 114 -37.30 -10.12 3.98
CA ASN A 114 -38.47 -9.28 3.66
C ASN A 114 -39.76 -9.85 4.26
N MET A 115 -39.92 -11.18 4.36
CA MET A 115 -41.06 -11.78 5.04
C MET A 115 -41.02 -11.54 6.56
N ALA A 116 -39.86 -11.72 7.20
CA ALA A 116 -39.68 -11.41 8.62
C ALA A 116 -40.02 -9.94 8.95
N LEU A 117 -39.70 -8.98 8.07
CA LEU A 117 -40.06 -7.57 8.23
C LEU A 117 -41.53 -7.23 7.89
N ARG A 118 -42.24 -8.09 7.14
CA ARG A 118 -43.71 -7.97 6.99
C ARG A 118 -44.44 -8.40 8.25
N LEU A 119 -44.00 -9.51 8.85
CA LEU A 119 -44.55 -10.04 10.09
C LEU A 119 -44.21 -9.14 11.29
N CYS A 120 -42.93 -8.75 11.43
CA CYS A 120 -42.46 -7.87 12.49
C CYS A 120 -41.62 -6.70 11.91
N PRO A 121 -42.26 -5.56 11.61
CA PRO A 121 -41.57 -4.37 11.08
C PRO A 121 -40.51 -3.76 12.02
N SER A 122 -40.47 -4.17 13.28
CA SER A 122 -39.48 -3.78 14.29
C SER A 122 -38.42 -4.87 14.57
N HIS A 123 -38.30 -5.89 13.72
CA HIS A 123 -37.35 -6.99 13.95
C HIS A 123 -35.90 -6.55 13.70
N VAL A 124 -35.26 -6.06 14.76
CA VAL A 124 -33.93 -5.41 14.76
C VAL A 124 -32.86 -6.25 14.08
N ASP A 125 -32.81 -7.55 14.38
CA ASP A 125 -31.84 -8.48 13.82
C ASP A 125 -32.00 -8.63 12.30
N THR A 126 -33.24 -8.64 11.80
CA THR A 126 -33.48 -8.66 10.34
C THR A 126 -33.11 -7.33 9.70
N LEU A 127 -33.43 -6.19 10.33
CA LEU A 127 -33.01 -4.88 9.83
C LEU A 127 -31.47 -4.80 9.70
N ASN A 128 -30.73 -5.31 10.69
CA ASN A 128 -29.27 -5.42 10.64
C ASN A 128 -28.77 -6.42 9.58
N ASN A 129 -29.40 -7.57 9.44
CA ASN A 129 -28.95 -8.62 8.51
C ASN A 129 -29.23 -8.28 7.06
N LEU A 130 -30.43 -7.77 6.76
CA LEU A 130 -30.77 -7.22 5.45
C LEU A 130 -29.89 -6.01 5.15
N GLY A 131 -29.58 -5.15 6.14
CA GLY A 131 -28.62 -4.06 5.97
C GLY A 131 -27.22 -4.54 5.56
N ASN A 132 -26.74 -5.65 6.12
CA ASN A 132 -25.49 -6.29 5.69
C ASN A 132 -25.57 -6.85 4.26
N VAL A 133 -26.66 -7.54 3.89
CA VAL A 133 -26.85 -8.02 2.51
C VAL A 133 -26.92 -6.87 1.51
N LYS A 134 -27.66 -5.79 1.82
CA LYS A 134 -27.71 -4.60 0.97
C LYS A 134 -26.34 -3.92 0.83
N ARG A 135 -25.53 -3.87 1.89
CA ARG A 135 -24.14 -3.41 1.78
C ARG A 135 -23.30 -4.29 0.86
N GLU A 136 -23.39 -5.61 1.00
CA GLU A 136 -22.65 -6.59 0.20
C GLU A 136 -23.08 -6.59 -1.29
N GLN A 137 -24.34 -6.25 -1.58
CA GLN A 137 -24.85 -6.00 -2.94
C GLN A 137 -24.45 -4.63 -3.52
N GLY A 138 -23.83 -3.73 -2.74
CA GLY A 138 -23.54 -2.34 -3.16
C GLY A 138 -24.72 -1.36 -3.03
N HIS A 139 -25.86 -1.78 -2.47
CA HIS A 139 -27.03 -0.94 -2.18
C HIS A 139 -26.83 -0.10 -0.90
N ILE A 140 -25.80 0.77 -0.92
CA ILE A 140 -25.30 1.56 0.21
C ILE A 140 -26.38 2.42 0.89
N GLU A 141 -27.31 2.99 0.14
CA GLU A 141 -28.43 3.77 0.71
C GLU A 141 -29.46 2.92 1.45
N GLU A 142 -29.80 1.74 0.91
CA GLU A 142 -30.76 0.83 1.55
C GLU A 142 -30.17 0.30 2.85
N ALA A 143 -28.90 -0.11 2.82
CA ALA A 143 -28.15 -0.48 4.03
C ALA A 143 -28.15 0.65 5.08
N THR A 144 -27.92 1.90 4.66
CA THR A 144 -27.96 3.07 5.54
C THR A 144 -29.34 3.27 6.18
N LYS A 145 -30.42 3.14 5.41
CA LYS A 145 -31.82 3.27 5.89
C LYS A 145 -32.16 2.14 6.88
N LEU A 146 -31.75 0.91 6.59
CA LEU A 146 -31.98 -0.27 7.44
C LEU A 146 -31.23 -0.20 8.78
N TYR A 147 -29.95 0.19 8.77
CA TYR A 147 -29.18 0.35 10.00
C TYR A 147 -29.69 1.49 10.90
N LYS A 148 -30.12 2.61 10.31
CA LYS A 148 -30.76 3.69 11.09
C LYS A 148 -32.03 3.21 11.77
N ARG A 149 -32.93 2.54 11.03
CA ARG A 149 -34.18 1.98 11.56
C ARG A 149 -33.94 0.92 12.65
N ALA A 150 -32.89 0.11 12.53
CA ALA A 150 -32.50 -0.83 13.59
C ALA A 150 -32.10 -0.11 14.89
N LEU A 151 -31.35 1.00 14.78
CA LEU A 151 -30.94 1.83 15.93
C LEU A 151 -32.06 2.73 16.47
N GLU A 152 -33.05 3.10 15.66
CA GLU A 152 -34.27 3.78 16.09
C GLU A 152 -35.14 2.85 16.98
N VAL A 153 -35.22 1.57 16.63
CA VAL A 153 -35.96 0.56 17.43
C VAL A 153 -35.16 0.10 18.65
N PHE A 154 -33.86 -0.13 18.51
CA PHE A 154 -32.99 -0.55 19.62
C PHE A 154 -31.63 0.17 19.58
N PRO A 155 -31.52 1.36 20.24
CA PRO A 155 -30.29 2.16 20.23
C PRO A 155 -29.06 1.44 20.78
N ASN A 156 -29.26 0.54 21.75
CA ASN A 156 -28.17 -0.18 22.41
C ASN A 156 -27.69 -1.42 21.64
N PHE A 157 -27.72 -1.40 20.29
CA PHE A 157 -27.27 -2.52 19.48
C PHE A 157 -25.83 -2.37 18.99
N ALA A 158 -24.87 -2.90 19.76
CA ALA A 158 -23.43 -2.81 19.45
C ALA A 158 -23.08 -3.32 18.05
N ALA A 159 -23.69 -4.42 17.61
CA ALA A 159 -23.45 -5.00 16.28
C ALA A 159 -23.86 -4.05 15.15
N THR A 160 -25.06 -3.45 15.21
CA THR A 160 -25.50 -2.48 14.20
C THR A 160 -24.66 -1.21 14.23
N HIS A 161 -24.26 -0.72 15.41
CA HIS A 161 -23.33 0.41 15.48
C HIS A 161 -21.99 0.12 14.80
N SER A 162 -21.41 -1.08 14.99
CA SER A 162 -20.18 -1.49 14.31
C SER A 162 -20.36 -1.65 12.79
N ASN A 163 -21.46 -2.28 12.36
CA ASN A 163 -21.77 -2.46 10.93
C ASN A 163 -22.04 -1.13 10.21
N TYR A 164 -22.76 -0.22 10.86
CA TYR A 164 -23.03 1.12 10.32
C TYR A 164 -21.78 2.00 10.33
N ALA A 165 -20.92 1.88 11.35
CA ALA A 165 -19.61 2.54 11.36
C ALA A 165 -18.73 2.06 10.19
N SER A 166 -18.72 0.76 9.89
CA SER A 166 -18.02 0.22 8.71
C SER A 166 -18.57 0.76 7.39
N LEU A 167 -19.89 0.91 7.27
CA LEU A 167 -20.52 1.54 6.10
C LEU A 167 -20.16 3.03 5.97
N LEU A 168 -20.09 3.76 7.10
CA LEU A 168 -19.69 5.17 7.13
C LEU A 168 -18.20 5.36 6.80
N GLN A 169 -17.34 4.43 7.24
CA GLN A 169 -15.92 4.40 6.90
C GLN A 169 -15.73 4.19 5.39
N GLN A 170 -16.48 3.26 4.78
CA GLN A 170 -16.51 3.07 3.32
C GLN A 170 -17.00 4.31 2.56
N GLN A 171 -17.87 5.15 3.17
CA GLN A 171 -18.30 6.45 2.64
C GLN A 171 -17.32 7.61 2.93
N GLY A 172 -16.13 7.35 3.50
CA GLY A 172 -15.17 8.38 3.91
C GLY A 172 -15.58 9.22 5.13
N LYS A 173 -16.68 8.88 5.82
CA LYS A 173 -17.26 9.64 6.94
C LYS A 173 -16.60 9.26 8.27
N LEU A 174 -15.27 9.30 8.32
CA LEU A 174 -14.44 8.68 9.35
C LEU A 174 -14.81 9.12 10.79
N HIS A 175 -15.09 10.40 11.03
CA HIS A 175 -15.52 10.88 12.37
C HIS A 175 -16.89 10.34 12.80
N GLN A 176 -17.82 10.11 11.86
CA GLN A 176 -19.11 9.48 12.15
C GLN A 176 -18.93 7.99 12.44
N ALA A 177 -18.05 7.31 11.69
CA ALA A 177 -17.65 5.94 11.96
C ALA A 177 -17.04 5.77 13.36
N LEU A 178 -16.07 6.61 13.75
CA LEU A 178 -15.50 6.63 15.10
C LEU A 178 -16.55 6.80 16.19
N THR A 179 -17.54 7.66 15.96
CA THR A 179 -18.62 7.91 16.93
C THR A 179 -19.45 6.64 17.15
N HIS A 180 -19.79 5.92 16.09
CA HIS A 180 -20.55 4.66 16.20
C HIS A 180 -19.69 3.48 16.71
N TYR A 181 -18.41 3.36 16.34
CA TYR A 181 -17.53 2.36 16.97
C TYR A 181 -17.37 2.60 18.47
N ARG A 182 -17.23 3.86 18.92
CA ARG A 182 -17.21 4.21 20.35
C ARG A 182 -18.50 3.81 21.07
N GLN A 183 -19.67 3.99 20.45
CA GLN A 183 -20.93 3.49 21.01
C GLN A 183 -20.96 1.96 21.09
N ALA A 184 -20.55 1.24 20.03
CA ALA A 184 -20.47 -0.21 20.03
C ALA A 184 -19.57 -0.76 21.15
N ILE A 185 -18.41 -0.12 21.37
CA ILE A 185 -17.47 -0.46 22.44
C ILE A 185 -18.01 -0.11 23.83
N ASN A 186 -18.73 1.01 23.98
CA ASN A 186 -19.37 1.41 25.25
C ASN A 186 -20.47 0.43 25.67
N ILE A 187 -21.29 -0.03 24.72
CA ILE A 187 -22.33 -1.04 24.93
C ILE A 187 -21.72 -2.42 25.20
N GLN A 188 -20.66 -2.79 24.46
CA GLN A 188 -20.00 -4.09 24.57
C GLN A 188 -18.47 -3.94 24.70
N PRO A 189 -17.93 -3.71 25.91
CA PRO A 189 -16.50 -3.50 26.14
C PRO A 189 -15.57 -4.69 25.81
N LYS A 190 -16.14 -5.84 25.40
CA LYS A 190 -15.43 -7.04 24.93
C LYS A 190 -15.67 -7.32 23.44
N PHE A 191 -15.97 -6.29 22.63
CA PHE A 191 -16.17 -6.43 21.19
C PHE A 191 -14.87 -6.20 20.41
N ALA A 192 -14.06 -7.26 20.24
CA ALA A 192 -12.74 -7.18 19.64
C ALA A 192 -12.75 -6.57 18.21
N ASP A 193 -13.73 -6.93 17.39
CA ASP A 193 -13.85 -6.47 16.00
C ASP A 193 -14.12 -4.96 15.92
N ALA A 194 -14.96 -4.42 16.83
CA ALA A 194 -15.20 -2.98 16.92
C ALA A 194 -13.93 -2.21 17.31
N PHE A 195 -13.10 -2.75 18.20
CA PHE A 195 -11.76 -2.19 18.47
C PHE A 195 -10.84 -2.26 17.23
N SER A 196 -10.77 -3.40 16.54
CA SER A 196 -9.93 -3.55 15.34
C SER A 196 -10.35 -2.59 14.21
N ASN A 197 -11.65 -2.49 13.95
CA ASN A 197 -12.19 -1.61 12.92
C ASN A 197 -12.03 -0.13 13.28
N MET A 198 -12.23 0.25 14.55
CA MET A 198 -11.88 1.58 15.04
C MET A 198 -10.38 1.87 14.89
N GLY A 199 -9.51 0.89 15.12
CA GLY A 199 -8.07 1.01 14.90
C GLY A 199 -7.72 1.32 13.44
N ASN A 200 -8.40 0.67 12.48
CA ASN A 200 -8.25 0.99 11.06
C ASN A 200 -8.72 2.42 10.74
N THR A 201 -9.88 2.85 11.24
CA THR A 201 -10.38 4.22 11.05
C THR A 201 -9.48 5.29 11.66
N LEU A 202 -8.86 5.01 12.81
CA LEU A 202 -7.87 5.91 13.44
C LEU A 202 -6.57 5.98 12.62
N ARG A 203 -6.12 4.86 12.02
CA ARG A 203 -4.97 4.86 11.10
C ARG A 203 -5.23 5.68 9.85
N GLU A 204 -6.44 5.61 9.28
CA GLU A 204 -6.88 6.46 8.15
C GLU A 204 -6.91 7.95 8.53
N LEU A 205 -7.29 8.28 9.76
CA LEU A 205 -7.22 9.63 10.34
C LEU A 205 -5.82 10.03 10.85
N GLN A 206 -4.78 9.22 10.59
CA GLN A 206 -3.40 9.39 11.05
C GLN A 206 -3.20 9.42 12.59
N ASP A 207 -4.20 9.07 13.40
CA ASP A 207 -4.05 8.80 14.84
C ASP A 207 -3.45 7.39 15.05
N ILE A 208 -2.14 7.29 14.78
CA ILE A 208 -1.40 6.04 14.90
C ILE A 208 -1.37 5.55 16.36
N THR A 209 -1.31 6.45 17.34
CA THR A 209 -1.27 6.10 18.77
C THR A 209 -2.60 5.51 19.23
N GLY A 210 -3.73 6.14 18.89
CA GLY A 210 -5.06 5.59 19.14
C GLY A 210 -5.29 4.27 18.40
N ALA A 211 -4.83 4.15 17.15
CA ALA A 211 -4.89 2.91 16.39
C ALA A 211 -4.17 1.75 17.09
N MET A 212 -2.93 1.95 17.55
CA MET A 212 -2.18 0.93 18.31
C MET A 212 -2.90 0.49 19.59
N LEU A 213 -3.47 1.43 20.36
CA LEU A 213 -4.21 1.12 21.58
C LEU A 213 -5.44 0.26 21.26
N CYS A 214 -6.15 0.56 20.17
CA CYS A 214 -7.30 -0.20 19.72
C CYS A 214 -6.91 -1.63 19.28
N PHE A 215 -5.87 -1.80 18.45
CA PHE A 215 -5.41 -3.15 18.06
C PHE A 215 -4.90 -3.96 19.24
N LYS A 216 -4.15 -3.35 20.17
CA LYS A 216 -3.73 -4.01 21.41
C LYS A 216 -4.92 -4.46 22.26
N LYS A 217 -5.98 -3.65 22.35
CA LYS A 217 -7.20 -4.04 23.10
C LYS A 217 -7.99 -5.13 22.39
N ALA A 218 -8.05 -5.12 21.05
CA ALA A 218 -8.64 -6.21 20.27
C ALA A 218 -7.91 -7.55 20.52
N ILE A 219 -6.57 -7.54 20.59
CA ILE A 219 -5.73 -8.70 20.90
C ILE A 219 -5.87 -9.13 22.38
N GLU A 220 -5.99 -8.20 23.32
CA GLU A 220 -6.25 -8.51 24.73
C GLU A 220 -7.60 -9.23 24.94
N ILE A 221 -8.63 -8.82 24.17
CA ILE A 221 -9.97 -9.43 24.20
C ILE A 221 -9.99 -10.77 23.44
N ASN A 222 -9.30 -10.85 22.30
CA ASN A 222 -9.19 -12.04 21.47
C ASN A 222 -7.73 -12.27 21.03
N PRO A 223 -6.93 -13.05 21.79
CA PRO A 223 -5.53 -13.32 21.45
C PRO A 223 -5.33 -14.01 20.10
N CYS A 224 -6.36 -14.69 19.58
CA CYS A 224 -6.35 -15.39 18.30
C CYS A 224 -6.73 -14.50 17.10
N PHE A 225 -6.83 -13.18 17.27
CA PHE A 225 -7.24 -12.26 16.20
C PHE A 225 -6.07 -11.93 15.25
N ALA A 226 -5.80 -12.84 14.30
CA ALA A 226 -4.71 -12.73 13.33
C ALA A 226 -4.64 -11.36 12.62
N ASP A 227 -5.78 -10.83 12.16
CA ASP A 227 -5.82 -9.57 11.42
C ASP A 227 -5.52 -8.34 12.31
N ALA A 228 -5.80 -8.41 13.63
CA ALA A 228 -5.39 -7.37 14.58
C ALA A 228 -3.87 -7.43 14.86
N HIS A 229 -3.28 -8.63 14.96
CA HIS A 229 -1.81 -8.80 15.03
C HIS A 229 -1.13 -8.27 13.77
N CYS A 230 -1.65 -8.57 12.59
CA CYS A 230 -1.13 -8.09 11.30
C CYS A 230 -1.19 -6.55 11.16
N ASN A 231 -2.31 -5.92 11.56
CA ASN A 231 -2.43 -4.46 11.54
C ASN A 231 -1.51 -3.77 12.56
N LEU A 232 -1.34 -4.35 13.76
CA LEU A 232 -0.38 -3.86 14.75
C LEU A 232 1.08 -4.04 14.28
N ALA A 233 1.38 -5.15 13.60
CA ALA A 233 2.69 -5.40 13.00
C ALA A 233 3.05 -4.37 11.93
N SER A 234 2.08 -3.94 11.11
CA SER A 234 2.28 -2.85 10.14
C SER A 234 2.66 -1.55 10.85
N ILE A 235 1.97 -1.18 11.93
CA ILE A 235 2.32 0.04 12.66
C ILE A 235 3.72 -0.07 13.30
N TYR A 236 4.11 -1.24 13.83
CA TYR A 236 5.48 -1.44 14.29
C TYR A 236 6.50 -1.29 13.16
N LYS A 237 6.25 -1.86 11.97
CA LYS A 237 7.08 -1.66 10.77
C LYS A 237 7.21 -0.17 10.42
N ASP A 238 6.09 0.55 10.37
CA ASP A 238 6.04 1.97 10.00
C ASP A 238 6.70 2.90 11.04
N MET A 239 6.85 2.43 12.29
CA MET A 239 7.64 3.04 13.36
C MET A 239 9.13 2.63 13.39
N GLY A 240 9.59 1.79 12.46
CA GLY A 240 10.95 1.24 12.46
C GLY A 240 11.20 0.15 13.53
N LYS A 241 10.15 -0.30 14.22
CA LYS A 241 10.16 -1.37 15.24
C LYS A 241 10.10 -2.76 14.57
N ILE A 242 11.10 -3.04 13.73
CA ILE A 242 11.08 -4.19 12.81
C ILE A 242 11.07 -5.52 13.56
N THR A 243 11.71 -5.62 14.72
CA THR A 243 11.71 -6.84 15.55
C THR A 243 10.32 -7.14 16.12
N GLU A 244 9.64 -6.14 16.68
CA GLU A 244 8.25 -6.28 17.15
C GLU A 244 7.29 -6.57 15.98
N ALA A 245 7.50 -5.96 14.82
CA ALA A 245 6.74 -6.25 13.60
C ALA A 245 6.89 -7.70 13.16
N ILE A 246 8.12 -8.22 13.06
CA ILE A 246 8.40 -9.62 12.70
C ILE A 246 7.70 -10.60 13.65
N GLN A 247 7.76 -10.34 14.97
CA GLN A 247 7.09 -11.22 15.93
C GLN A 247 5.56 -11.18 15.79
N SER A 248 4.97 -10.00 15.60
CA SER A 248 3.52 -9.87 15.41
C SER A 248 3.03 -10.46 14.08
N TYR A 249 3.82 -10.36 12.98
CA TYR A 249 3.48 -11.03 11.73
C TYR A 249 3.61 -12.56 11.82
N LYS A 250 4.62 -13.09 12.53
CA LYS A 250 4.73 -14.54 12.81
C LYS A 250 3.48 -15.05 13.53
N ILE A 251 3.09 -14.41 14.64
CA ILE A 251 1.87 -14.75 15.38
C ILE A 251 0.62 -14.69 14.47
N ALA A 252 0.50 -13.69 13.59
CA ALA A 252 -0.61 -13.60 12.65
C ALA A 252 -0.65 -14.77 11.65
N LEU A 253 0.50 -15.29 11.22
CA LEU A 253 0.62 -16.44 10.32
C LEU A 253 0.44 -17.77 11.05
N ASP A 254 0.93 -17.91 12.28
CA ASP A 254 0.73 -19.08 13.13
C ASP A 254 -0.77 -19.29 13.44
N LEU A 255 -1.53 -18.19 13.60
CA LEU A 255 -2.99 -18.18 13.76
C LEU A 255 -3.76 -18.39 12.44
N LYS A 256 -3.16 -18.05 11.29
CA LYS A 256 -3.81 -18.00 9.97
C LYS A 256 -2.75 -18.22 8.88
N GLY A 257 -2.43 -19.48 8.60
CA GLY A 257 -1.35 -19.85 7.66
C GLY A 257 -1.56 -19.39 6.21
N ASP A 258 -2.84 -19.25 5.81
CA ASP A 258 -3.24 -18.55 4.60
C ASP A 258 -3.50 -17.07 4.91
N PHE A 259 -2.42 -16.29 4.96
CA PHE A 259 -2.49 -14.83 5.11
C PHE A 259 -1.43 -14.12 4.24
N PRO A 260 -1.71 -13.96 2.94
CA PRO A 260 -0.78 -13.36 1.98
C PRO A 260 -0.19 -12.00 2.39
N ASP A 261 -1.01 -11.07 2.90
CA ASP A 261 -0.56 -9.73 3.32
C ASP A 261 0.44 -9.77 4.49
N ALA A 262 0.20 -10.66 5.46
CA ALA A 262 1.10 -10.88 6.58
C ALA A 262 2.40 -11.56 6.12
N TYR A 263 2.32 -12.49 5.17
CA TYR A 263 3.50 -13.17 4.62
C TYR A 263 4.41 -12.23 3.82
N CYS A 264 3.85 -11.43 2.91
CA CYS A 264 4.62 -10.48 2.11
C CYS A 264 5.23 -9.36 2.99
N ASN A 265 4.50 -8.84 3.99
CA ASN A 265 5.08 -7.85 4.89
C ASN A 265 6.10 -8.45 5.87
N LEU A 266 5.94 -9.69 6.34
CA LEU A 266 6.98 -10.40 7.08
C LEU A 266 8.24 -10.53 6.23
N ALA A 267 8.12 -10.99 4.99
CA ALA A 267 9.26 -11.15 4.08
C ALA A 267 10.00 -9.83 3.82
N HIS A 268 9.25 -8.72 3.68
CA HIS A 268 9.84 -7.38 3.60
C HIS A 268 10.60 -6.99 4.90
N CYS A 269 10.03 -7.27 6.08
CA CYS A 269 10.71 -7.00 7.35
C CYS A 269 11.98 -7.84 7.54
N LEU A 270 11.97 -9.12 7.11
CA LEU A 270 13.15 -9.98 7.09
C LEU A 270 14.23 -9.42 6.14
N GLN A 271 13.84 -8.89 4.97
CA GLN A 271 14.76 -8.24 4.03
C GLN A 271 15.41 -6.99 4.64
N ILE A 272 14.66 -6.17 5.39
CA ILE A 272 15.17 -4.99 6.11
C ILE A 272 16.26 -5.36 7.14
N ILE A 273 16.14 -6.51 7.81
CA ILE A 273 17.15 -6.99 8.77
C ILE A 273 18.16 -7.98 8.15
N CYS A 274 18.23 -8.07 6.82
CA CYS A 274 19.11 -8.99 6.09
C CYS A 274 19.00 -10.47 6.54
N ASP A 275 17.83 -10.89 7.01
CA ASP A 275 17.57 -12.29 7.37
C ASP A 275 17.32 -13.10 6.09
N TRP A 276 18.38 -13.70 5.58
CA TRP A 276 18.38 -14.52 4.36
C TRP A 276 18.21 -16.02 4.63
N ASN A 277 17.87 -16.43 5.87
CA ASN A 277 17.48 -17.81 6.12
C ASN A 277 16.24 -18.14 5.27
N ASN A 278 16.26 -19.28 4.57
CA ASN A 278 15.22 -19.73 3.62
C ASN A 278 14.81 -18.64 2.59
N TYR A 279 15.78 -17.89 2.05
CA TYR A 279 15.51 -16.82 1.07
C TYR A 279 14.78 -17.33 -0.18
N ASP A 280 15.26 -18.38 -0.84
CA ASP A 280 14.71 -18.85 -2.12
C ASP A 280 13.31 -19.45 -1.97
N GLU A 281 13.08 -20.24 -0.91
CA GLU A 281 11.76 -20.75 -0.54
C GLU A 281 10.77 -19.59 -0.35
N ARG A 282 11.19 -18.54 0.36
CA ARG A 282 10.38 -17.34 0.62
C ARG A 282 10.07 -16.56 -0.66
N MET A 283 11.04 -16.39 -1.55
CA MET A 283 10.81 -15.69 -2.82
C MET A 283 9.92 -16.49 -3.76
N ASN A 284 10.10 -17.82 -3.84
CA ASN A 284 9.22 -18.71 -4.61
C ASN A 284 7.77 -18.65 -4.08
N LYS A 285 7.56 -18.59 -2.76
CA LYS A 285 6.23 -18.42 -2.17
C LYS A 285 5.63 -17.02 -2.45
N ILE A 286 6.43 -15.96 -2.52
CA ILE A 286 5.96 -14.62 -2.94
C ILE A 286 5.53 -14.63 -4.40
N ILE A 287 6.31 -15.25 -5.30
CA ILE A 287 5.95 -15.41 -6.72
C ILE A 287 4.59 -16.13 -6.83
N ALA A 288 4.43 -17.28 -6.16
CA ALA A 288 3.19 -18.05 -6.20
C ALA A 288 1.97 -17.25 -5.68
N ILE A 289 2.12 -16.51 -4.57
CA ILE A 289 1.07 -15.62 -4.03
C ILE A 289 0.68 -14.55 -5.06
N VAL A 290 1.66 -13.90 -5.70
CA VAL A 290 1.40 -12.87 -6.71
C VAL A 290 0.72 -13.48 -7.95
N GLU A 291 1.21 -14.59 -8.46
CA GLU A 291 0.64 -15.27 -9.63
C GLU A 291 -0.77 -15.83 -9.37
N GLU A 292 -1.12 -16.18 -8.14
CA GLU A 292 -2.49 -16.53 -7.77
C GLU A 292 -3.38 -15.29 -7.69
N GLN A 293 -2.95 -14.24 -6.99
CA GLN A 293 -3.74 -13.01 -6.84
C GLN A 293 -3.98 -12.31 -8.18
N LEU A 294 -3.01 -12.35 -9.10
CA LEU A 294 -3.13 -11.84 -10.47
C LEU A 294 -4.16 -12.60 -11.36
N LYS A 295 -4.68 -13.75 -10.93
CA LYS A 295 -5.80 -14.46 -11.61
C LYS A 295 -7.20 -13.99 -11.17
N SER A 296 -7.27 -13.10 -10.18
CA SER A 296 -8.50 -12.47 -9.68
C SER A 296 -8.42 -10.95 -9.84
N ASP A 297 -9.51 -10.21 -9.74
CA ASP A 297 -9.48 -8.73 -9.79
C ASP A 297 -9.03 -8.05 -8.47
N LYS A 298 -8.51 -8.82 -7.52
CA LYS A 298 -8.04 -8.29 -6.23
C LYS A 298 -6.70 -7.55 -6.34
N LEU A 299 -6.48 -6.62 -5.43
CA LEU A 299 -5.15 -6.05 -5.18
C LEU A 299 -4.18 -7.15 -4.73
N SER A 300 -2.90 -6.97 -5.05
CA SER A 300 -1.82 -7.86 -4.64
C SER A 300 -1.28 -7.51 -3.25
N SER A 301 -0.93 -8.54 -2.47
CA SER A 301 -0.23 -8.42 -1.18
C SER A 301 1.14 -7.72 -1.30
N VAL A 302 1.70 -7.75 -2.51
CA VAL A 302 2.91 -7.02 -2.90
C VAL A 302 2.48 -5.69 -3.51
N HIS A 303 2.85 -4.59 -2.85
CA HIS A 303 2.71 -3.24 -3.40
C HIS A 303 3.71 -2.98 -4.54
N PRO A 304 3.44 -2.02 -5.46
CA PRO A 304 4.30 -1.72 -6.61
C PRO A 304 5.76 -1.45 -6.21
N HIS A 305 5.98 -0.62 -5.18
CA HIS A 305 7.31 -0.35 -4.64
C HIS A 305 8.05 -1.61 -4.12
N HIS A 306 7.35 -2.53 -3.44
CA HIS A 306 7.97 -3.78 -2.97
C HIS A 306 8.26 -4.74 -4.14
N SER A 307 7.49 -4.69 -5.22
CA SER A 307 7.65 -5.60 -6.39
C SER A 307 9.01 -5.47 -7.10
N ILE A 308 9.69 -4.33 -6.94
CA ILE A 308 11.06 -4.07 -7.42
C ILE A 308 12.08 -4.96 -6.69
N LEU A 309 11.85 -5.22 -5.38
CA LEU A 309 12.78 -5.96 -4.51
C LEU A 309 12.61 -7.48 -4.57
N TYR A 310 11.67 -7.99 -5.38
CA TYR A 310 11.36 -9.41 -5.52
C TYR A 310 11.62 -9.90 -6.95
N PRO A 311 12.00 -11.18 -7.16
CA PRO A 311 12.26 -11.76 -8.47
C PRO A 311 10.98 -12.08 -9.26
N LEU A 312 10.12 -11.08 -9.42
CA LEU A 312 8.91 -11.12 -10.25
C LEU A 312 9.25 -10.83 -11.72
N SER A 313 8.34 -11.17 -12.64
CA SER A 313 8.41 -10.74 -14.04
C SER A 313 7.95 -9.27 -14.20
N ASN A 314 8.43 -8.57 -15.23
CA ASN A 314 8.00 -7.19 -15.47
C ASN A 314 6.50 -7.08 -15.75
N ASN A 315 5.92 -8.06 -16.47
CA ASN A 315 4.46 -8.17 -16.64
C ASN A 315 3.71 -8.25 -15.30
N ALA A 316 4.21 -9.02 -14.33
CA ALA A 316 3.63 -9.05 -12.99
C ALA A 316 3.75 -7.70 -12.27
N ARG A 317 4.90 -7.01 -12.36
CA ARG A 317 5.06 -5.65 -11.80
C ARG A 317 4.10 -4.64 -12.44
N LYS A 318 3.90 -4.71 -13.77
CA LYS A 318 2.96 -3.86 -14.52
C LYS A 318 1.51 -4.08 -14.09
N GLU A 319 1.05 -5.33 -14.02
CA GLU A 319 -0.33 -5.62 -13.58
C GLU A 319 -0.55 -5.29 -12.09
N ILE A 320 0.46 -5.43 -11.23
CA ILE A 320 0.43 -4.92 -9.85
C ILE A 320 0.22 -3.39 -9.83
N ALA A 321 1.01 -2.62 -10.58
CA ALA A 321 0.90 -1.16 -10.64
C ALA A 321 -0.47 -0.71 -11.17
N LYS A 322 -0.91 -1.30 -12.29
CA LYS A 322 -2.20 -1.03 -12.96
C LYS A 322 -3.42 -1.27 -12.05
N ARG A 323 -3.41 -2.33 -11.24
CA ARG A 323 -4.48 -2.58 -10.25
C ARG A 323 -4.53 -1.51 -9.16
N HIS A 324 -3.37 -1.05 -8.71
CA HIS A 324 -3.28 0.05 -7.77
C HIS A 324 -3.71 1.40 -8.38
N ALA A 325 -3.48 1.64 -9.67
CA ALA A 325 -4.00 2.80 -10.39
C ALA A 325 -5.53 2.76 -10.50
N ASN A 326 -6.11 1.63 -10.94
CA ASN A 326 -7.55 1.42 -11.07
C ASN A 326 -8.30 1.71 -9.76
N LEU A 327 -7.73 1.33 -8.61
CA LEU A 327 -8.31 1.62 -7.28
C LEU A 327 -8.51 3.12 -7.03
N TYR A 328 -7.61 4.00 -7.50
CA TYR A 328 -7.79 5.45 -7.35
C TYR A 328 -8.88 5.98 -8.29
N ILE A 329 -9.00 5.42 -9.50
CA ILE A 329 -10.05 5.75 -10.46
C ILE A 329 -11.43 5.35 -9.88
N GLU A 330 -11.56 4.18 -9.25
CA GLU A 330 -12.79 3.75 -8.56
C GLU A 330 -13.15 4.68 -7.40
N LYS A 331 -12.19 4.99 -6.51
CA LYS A 331 -12.37 5.96 -5.40
C LYS A 331 -12.90 7.30 -5.89
N ILE A 332 -12.40 7.80 -7.02
CA ILE A 332 -12.80 9.10 -7.58
C ILE A 332 -14.18 9.03 -8.22
N ASN A 333 -14.51 7.95 -8.94
CA ASN A 333 -15.84 7.80 -9.54
C ASN A 333 -16.97 7.72 -8.50
N MET A 334 -16.69 7.43 -7.22
CA MET A 334 -17.66 7.56 -6.12
C MET A 334 -18.01 9.02 -5.76
N PHE A 335 -17.20 10.01 -6.15
CA PHE A 335 -17.40 11.43 -5.89
C PHE A 335 -17.55 12.21 -7.20
N HIS A 336 -18.77 12.21 -7.77
CA HIS A 336 -19.26 13.06 -8.89
C HIS A 336 -18.23 13.43 -9.97
N LYS A 337 -18.41 12.93 -11.21
CA LYS A 337 -17.57 13.25 -12.39
C LYS A 337 -17.43 14.76 -12.67
N ILE A 338 -16.46 15.39 -12.01
CA ILE A 338 -15.94 16.73 -12.30
C ILE A 338 -14.91 16.55 -13.40
N ILE A 339 -15.24 17.04 -14.59
CA ILE A 339 -14.34 17.04 -15.75
C ILE A 339 -13.79 18.46 -15.86
N PHE A 340 -12.53 18.65 -15.43
CA PHE A 340 -11.83 19.91 -15.62
C PHE A 340 -11.69 20.20 -17.12
N LYS A 341 -11.95 21.45 -17.52
CA LYS A 341 -11.86 21.89 -18.92
C LYS A 341 -10.57 22.68 -19.11
N HIS A 342 -9.63 22.08 -19.83
CA HIS A 342 -8.32 22.66 -20.07
C HIS A 342 -8.29 23.51 -21.35
N SER A 343 -7.51 24.59 -21.35
CA SER A 343 -7.23 25.35 -22.58
C SER A 343 -6.37 24.51 -23.53
N LYS A 344 -6.62 24.64 -24.83
CA LYS A 344 -5.75 24.10 -25.89
C LYS A 344 -4.71 25.09 -26.43
N CYS A 345 -4.81 26.36 -26.07
CA CYS A 345 -3.91 27.42 -26.53
C CYS A 345 -3.07 27.94 -25.36
N LEU A 346 -1.75 27.95 -25.54
CA LEU A 346 -0.81 28.54 -24.59
C LEU A 346 -0.83 30.08 -24.70
N ILE A 347 -1.29 30.75 -23.64
CA ILE A 347 -1.36 32.21 -23.57
C ILE A 347 -0.43 32.69 -22.44
N GLY A 348 0.78 33.13 -22.82
CA GLY A 348 1.82 33.55 -21.88
C GLY A 348 2.85 32.46 -21.62
N ARG A 349 3.26 32.31 -20.35
CA ARG A 349 4.29 31.34 -19.93
C ARG A 349 3.71 29.94 -19.70
N LEU A 350 4.49 28.91 -20.00
CA LEU A 350 4.10 27.52 -19.74
C LEU A 350 4.14 27.23 -18.23
N ARG A 351 2.99 26.93 -17.62
CA ARG A 351 2.89 26.67 -16.17
C ARG A 351 3.20 25.22 -15.83
N ILE A 352 4.22 25.01 -15.00
CA ILE A 352 4.69 23.69 -14.58
C ILE A 352 4.48 23.54 -13.08
N GLY A 353 3.82 22.46 -12.66
CA GLY A 353 3.50 22.19 -11.25
C GLY A 353 4.19 20.94 -10.73
N TYR A 354 5.16 21.08 -9.83
CA TYR A 354 5.83 19.96 -9.17
C TYR A 354 5.08 19.54 -7.89
N VAL A 355 4.55 18.33 -7.83
CA VAL A 355 3.81 17.80 -6.67
C VAL A 355 4.64 16.76 -5.93
N SER A 356 4.89 16.99 -4.64
CA SER A 356 5.67 16.05 -3.81
C SER A 356 5.36 16.10 -2.32
N SER A 357 5.29 14.94 -1.67
CA SER A 357 5.42 14.78 -0.20
C SER A 357 6.83 15.00 0.33
N ASP A 358 7.80 15.31 -0.53
CA ASP A 358 9.22 15.13 -0.23
C ASP A 358 10.00 16.46 -0.24
N PHE A 359 9.31 17.59 -0.27
CA PHE A 359 9.90 18.93 -0.17
C PHE A 359 10.35 19.20 1.28
N GLY A 360 11.64 18.97 1.55
CA GLY A 360 12.21 18.86 2.90
C GLY A 360 13.49 18.02 2.91
N ASN A 361 13.90 17.49 4.05
CA ASN A 361 15.06 16.59 4.15
C ASN A 361 14.73 15.16 3.66
N HIS A 362 14.49 15.02 2.36
CA HIS A 362 14.22 13.75 1.68
C HIS A 362 15.07 13.62 0.40
N PRO A 363 15.47 12.40 -0.01
CA PRO A 363 16.22 12.14 -1.25
C PRO A 363 15.73 12.88 -2.50
N THR A 364 14.42 13.05 -2.68
CA THR A 364 13.80 13.80 -3.78
C THR A 364 14.26 15.26 -3.81
N SER A 365 14.17 15.97 -2.67
CA SER A 365 14.69 17.34 -2.55
C SER A 365 16.20 17.41 -2.67
N HIS A 366 16.94 16.41 -2.17
CA HIS A 366 18.40 16.39 -2.28
C HIS A 366 18.86 16.43 -3.75
N LEU A 367 18.10 15.80 -4.65
CA LEU A 367 18.39 15.74 -6.08
C LEU A 367 17.98 17.01 -6.84
N MET A 368 16.79 17.57 -6.60
CA MET A 368 16.22 18.62 -7.47
C MET A 368 15.86 19.97 -6.81
N GLN A 369 16.19 20.20 -5.54
CA GLN A 369 15.87 21.45 -4.81
C GLN A 369 16.24 22.76 -5.54
N SER A 370 17.20 22.74 -6.46
CA SER A 370 17.61 23.90 -7.27
C SER A 370 16.81 24.07 -8.56
N ILE A 371 16.22 23.01 -9.11
CA ILE A 371 15.55 23.03 -10.43
C ILE A 371 14.42 24.08 -10.48
N PRO A 372 13.55 24.24 -9.45
CA PRO A 372 12.53 25.29 -9.46
C PRO A 372 13.07 26.72 -9.58
N GLY A 373 14.34 26.95 -9.19
CA GLY A 373 15.01 28.24 -9.27
C GLY A 373 15.71 28.53 -10.59
N LEU A 374 16.16 27.50 -11.31
CA LEU A 374 17.03 27.60 -12.50
C LEU A 374 16.27 27.68 -13.83
N HIS A 375 14.95 27.44 -13.81
CA HIS A 375 14.08 27.55 -14.98
C HIS A 375 14.06 28.94 -15.62
N ASP A 376 13.91 28.99 -16.95
CA ASP A 376 13.81 30.24 -17.70
C ASP A 376 12.46 30.92 -17.46
N ARG A 377 12.44 31.82 -16.47
CA ARG A 377 11.24 32.59 -16.10
C ARG A 377 10.69 33.49 -17.22
N THR A 378 11.38 33.68 -18.34
CA THR A 378 10.79 34.35 -19.52
C THR A 378 9.86 33.42 -20.31
N LYS A 379 10.07 32.10 -20.21
CA LYS A 379 9.35 31.05 -20.94
C LYS A 379 8.33 30.30 -20.07
N VAL A 380 8.73 29.92 -18.86
CA VAL A 380 7.95 29.04 -17.97
C VAL A 380 7.60 29.75 -16.66
N GLU A 381 6.60 29.23 -15.96
CA GLU A 381 6.15 29.72 -14.64
C GLU A 381 6.03 28.54 -13.67
N ILE A 382 6.78 28.58 -12.56
CA ILE A 382 7.02 27.40 -11.72
C ILE A 382 6.22 27.41 -10.42
N PHE A 383 5.43 26.34 -10.23
CA PHE A 383 4.64 26.06 -9.03
C PHE A 383 5.16 24.82 -8.30
N CYS A 384 5.26 24.88 -6.98
CA CYS A 384 5.61 23.74 -6.12
C CYS A 384 4.48 23.44 -5.11
N TYR A 385 3.94 22.23 -5.17
CA TYR A 385 2.84 21.76 -4.33
C TYR A 385 3.33 20.72 -3.32
N ALA A 386 3.45 21.12 -2.06
CA ALA A 386 3.91 20.25 -0.99
C ALA A 386 2.76 19.42 -0.40
N LEU A 387 2.89 18.10 -0.40
CA LEU A 387 1.96 17.20 0.31
C LEU A 387 2.36 17.01 1.79
N ASN A 388 3.56 17.45 2.18
CA ASN A 388 4.09 17.41 3.54
C ASN A 388 4.16 18.79 4.21
N SER A 389 3.93 18.82 5.52
CA SER A 389 4.18 19.99 6.37
C SER A 389 5.62 20.47 6.25
N ASN A 390 5.85 21.78 6.43
CA ASN A 390 7.20 22.33 6.52
C ASN A 390 7.98 21.69 7.70
N ASP A 391 9.13 21.10 7.41
CA ASP A 391 10.00 20.41 8.38
C ASP A 391 11.07 21.32 8.99
N GLY A 392 11.09 22.61 8.63
CA GLY A 392 12.05 23.61 9.11
C GLY A 392 13.43 23.52 8.47
N THR A 393 13.60 22.71 7.42
CA THR A 393 14.92 22.46 6.82
C THR A 393 15.33 23.50 5.79
N THR A 394 16.64 23.57 5.53
CA THR A 394 17.21 24.39 4.45
C THR A 394 16.70 23.95 3.08
N PHE A 395 16.47 22.65 2.86
CA PHE A 395 15.88 22.11 1.62
C PHE A 395 14.49 22.70 1.35
N ARG A 396 13.57 22.60 2.33
CA ARG A 396 12.22 23.17 2.22
C ARG A 396 12.27 24.70 2.05
N SER A 397 13.15 25.38 2.78
CA SER A 397 13.34 26.83 2.70
C SER A 397 13.86 27.28 1.33
N LYS A 398 14.81 26.54 0.73
CA LYS A 398 15.33 26.82 -0.61
C LYS A 398 14.24 26.70 -1.67
N ILE A 399 13.49 25.59 -1.67
CA ILE A 399 12.42 25.36 -2.66
C ILE A 399 11.31 26.43 -2.55
N ILE A 400 10.95 26.85 -1.33
CA ILE A 400 10.01 27.96 -1.09
C ILE A 400 10.53 29.28 -1.68
N ASN A 401 11.81 29.59 -1.48
CA ASN A 401 12.41 30.86 -1.93
C ASN A 401 12.73 30.90 -3.44
N GLU A 402 12.91 29.74 -4.07
CA GLU A 402 13.39 29.65 -5.45
C GLU A 402 12.28 29.29 -6.46
N SER A 403 11.20 28.62 -6.06
CA SER A 403 9.98 28.55 -6.90
C SER A 403 9.33 29.94 -7.05
N GLU A 404 8.49 30.13 -8.08
CA GLU A 404 7.71 31.38 -8.21
C GLU A 404 6.46 31.34 -7.34
N HIS A 405 5.83 30.17 -7.22
CA HIS A 405 4.65 29.93 -6.40
C HIS A 405 4.83 28.67 -5.56
N PHE A 406 4.63 28.75 -4.24
CA PHE A 406 4.74 27.60 -3.34
C PHE A 406 3.45 27.40 -2.53
N THR A 407 2.84 26.23 -2.65
CA THR A 407 1.53 25.90 -2.05
C THR A 407 1.65 24.69 -1.12
N ASP A 408 1.26 24.87 0.14
CA ASP A 408 1.29 23.84 1.18
C ASP A 408 -0.05 23.06 1.25
N LEU A 409 -0.18 22.02 0.42
CA LEU A 409 -1.37 21.15 0.34
C LEU A 409 -1.46 20.14 1.50
N SER A 410 -0.47 20.06 2.40
CA SER A 410 -0.47 19.14 3.55
C SER A 410 -1.67 19.36 4.49
N LYS A 411 -2.18 20.59 4.55
CA LYS A 411 -3.36 20.99 5.35
C LYS A 411 -4.69 20.78 4.60
N VAL A 412 -4.64 20.63 3.28
CA VAL A 412 -5.81 20.44 2.41
C VAL A 412 -6.11 18.94 2.34
N THR A 413 -6.86 18.43 3.31
CA THR A 413 -7.09 16.98 3.46
C THR A 413 -7.97 16.37 2.35
N ASN A 414 -8.79 17.18 1.69
CA ASN A 414 -9.61 16.75 0.56
C ASN A 414 -8.78 16.74 -0.75
N ASN A 415 -8.78 15.61 -1.47
CA ASN A 415 -8.07 15.49 -2.74
C ASN A 415 -8.73 16.28 -3.88
N LEU A 416 -10.06 16.48 -3.84
CA LEU A 416 -10.76 17.32 -4.81
C LEU A 416 -10.40 18.80 -4.62
N GLU A 417 -10.41 19.29 -3.39
CA GLU A 417 -10.02 20.68 -3.06
C GLU A 417 -8.56 20.98 -3.47
N ALA A 418 -7.66 20.01 -3.26
CA ALA A 418 -6.28 20.08 -3.74
C ALA A 418 -6.18 20.15 -5.28
N ALA A 419 -6.98 19.36 -6.00
CA ALA A 419 -7.05 19.39 -7.46
C ALA A 419 -7.69 20.69 -8.00
N GLU A 420 -8.71 21.23 -7.31
CA GLU A 420 -9.33 22.52 -7.63
C GLU A 420 -8.38 23.71 -7.47
N ILE A 421 -7.45 23.66 -6.51
CA ILE A 421 -6.37 24.65 -6.37
C ILE A 421 -5.45 24.58 -7.60
N ILE A 422 -4.90 23.40 -7.90
CA ILE A 422 -4.01 23.17 -9.05
C ILE A 422 -4.66 23.58 -10.39
N SER A 423 -5.94 23.28 -10.56
CA SER A 423 -6.67 23.65 -11.79
C SER A 423 -6.92 25.16 -11.88
N ARG A 424 -7.17 25.84 -10.74
CA ARG A 424 -7.34 27.30 -10.65
C ARG A 424 -6.04 28.06 -10.93
N ASP A 425 -4.91 27.48 -10.54
CA ASP A 425 -3.56 28.00 -10.86
C ASP A 425 -3.23 27.85 -12.36
N GLY A 426 -3.99 27.04 -13.11
CA GLY A 426 -3.89 26.91 -14.57
C GLY A 426 -2.64 26.14 -15.01
N ILE A 427 -2.26 25.10 -14.26
CA ILE A 427 -1.11 24.26 -14.58
C ILE A 427 -1.30 23.55 -15.92
N HIS A 428 -0.32 23.67 -16.81
CA HIS A 428 -0.32 23.01 -18.12
C HIS A 428 0.31 21.61 -18.03
N ILE A 429 1.40 21.49 -17.25
CA ILE A 429 2.11 20.22 -17.02
C ILE A 429 2.24 19.97 -15.52
N LEU A 430 1.62 18.91 -15.01
CA LEU A 430 1.67 18.52 -13.59
C LEU A 430 2.59 17.32 -13.40
N VAL A 431 3.61 17.47 -12.56
CA VAL A 431 4.70 16.50 -12.40
C VAL A 431 4.54 15.75 -11.07
N ASN A 432 4.33 14.43 -11.17
CA ASN A 432 4.26 13.51 -10.05
C ASN A 432 5.66 13.07 -9.63
N MET A 433 6.06 13.49 -8.43
CA MET A 433 7.37 13.18 -7.84
C MET A 433 7.29 12.18 -6.69
N ASN A 434 6.25 11.34 -6.64
CA ASN A 434 6.06 10.35 -5.58
C ASN A 434 5.68 8.95 -6.08
N GLY A 435 4.86 8.82 -7.12
CA GLY A 435 4.33 7.52 -7.54
C GLY A 435 3.71 6.75 -6.37
N TYR A 436 4.25 5.58 -6.03
CA TYR A 436 3.76 4.73 -4.94
C TYR A 436 4.58 4.82 -3.62
N THR A 437 5.17 5.98 -3.31
CA THR A 437 5.88 6.22 -2.04
C THR A 437 4.97 6.70 -0.89
N LYS A 438 5.54 6.77 0.33
CA LYS A 438 4.85 7.22 1.55
C LYS A 438 4.54 8.72 1.49
N GLY A 439 3.26 9.08 1.45
CA GLY A 439 2.80 10.47 1.40
C GLY A 439 2.25 10.89 0.03
N ALA A 440 2.37 10.04 -0.99
CA ALA A 440 1.76 10.23 -2.30
C ALA A 440 0.23 10.41 -2.19
N ARG A 441 -0.32 11.33 -2.99
CA ARG A 441 -1.78 11.55 -3.13
C ARG A 441 -2.18 11.45 -4.60
N ASN A 442 -2.03 10.25 -5.18
CA ASN A 442 -2.29 10.00 -6.60
C ASN A 442 -3.74 10.26 -7.00
N GLU A 443 -4.67 10.29 -6.04
CA GLU A 443 -6.04 10.76 -6.27
C GLU A 443 -6.10 12.19 -6.86
N ILE A 444 -5.12 13.06 -6.56
CA ILE A 444 -5.03 14.41 -7.17
C ILE A 444 -4.75 14.29 -8.68
N PHE A 445 -3.88 13.38 -9.09
CA PHE A 445 -3.55 13.14 -10.50
C PHE A 445 -4.68 12.41 -11.22
N ALA A 446 -5.33 11.44 -10.59
CA ALA A 446 -6.46 10.71 -11.18
C ALA A 446 -7.72 11.58 -11.38
N LEU A 447 -7.78 12.77 -10.77
CA LEU A 447 -8.77 13.83 -11.07
C LEU A 447 -8.44 14.64 -12.34
N LYS A 448 -7.25 14.47 -12.95
CA LYS A 448 -6.69 15.22 -14.09
C LYS A 448 -6.91 16.76 -14.05
N PRO A 449 -6.47 17.48 -12.99
CA PRO A 449 -6.59 18.94 -12.88
C PRO A 449 -5.67 19.73 -13.83
N ALA A 450 -4.75 19.06 -14.55
CA ALA A 450 -3.94 19.62 -15.64
C ALA A 450 -4.12 18.76 -16.92
N PRO A 451 -3.91 19.32 -18.13
CA PRO A 451 -4.07 18.59 -19.40
C PRO A 451 -2.99 17.54 -19.67
N ILE A 452 -1.76 17.76 -19.17
CA ILE A 452 -0.63 16.82 -19.31
C ILE A 452 -0.10 16.50 -17.92
N GLN A 453 0.04 15.21 -17.60
CA GLN A 453 0.56 14.75 -16.31
C GLN A 453 1.72 13.78 -16.49
N VAL A 454 2.81 14.01 -15.74
CA VAL A 454 4.11 13.40 -16.02
C VAL A 454 4.72 12.78 -14.76
N MET A 455 5.19 11.54 -14.87
CA MET A 455 5.98 10.87 -13.83
C MET A 455 7.46 11.28 -13.95
N TRP A 456 8.10 11.69 -12.86
CA TRP A 456 9.52 12.07 -12.86
C TRP A 456 10.21 11.84 -11.50
N LEU A 457 11.46 11.36 -11.56
CA LEU A 457 12.47 11.33 -10.49
C LEU A 457 12.14 10.52 -9.21
N GLY A 458 11.08 10.87 -8.48
CA GLY A 458 10.80 10.35 -7.14
C GLY A 458 10.24 8.93 -7.06
N TYR A 459 9.99 8.28 -8.20
CA TYR A 459 9.53 6.88 -8.27
C TYR A 459 10.14 6.15 -9.48
N PRO A 460 11.00 5.13 -9.28
CA PRO A 460 11.75 4.48 -10.36
C PRO A 460 10.94 3.37 -11.06
N GLY A 461 9.82 3.72 -11.70
CA GLY A 461 9.03 2.78 -12.50
C GLY A 461 7.66 3.31 -12.94
N THR A 462 6.94 2.51 -13.74
CA THR A 462 5.59 2.80 -14.22
C THR A 462 4.59 3.10 -13.08
N SER A 463 3.73 4.10 -13.29
CA SER A 463 2.56 4.34 -12.44
C SER A 463 1.43 3.34 -12.67
N GLY A 464 1.41 2.65 -13.82
CA GLY A 464 0.32 1.75 -14.23
C GLY A 464 -0.99 2.48 -14.62
N ALA A 465 -0.98 3.81 -14.71
CA ALA A 465 -2.18 4.63 -14.80
C ALA A 465 -2.50 5.12 -16.22
N ASP A 466 -3.79 5.23 -16.55
CA ASP A 466 -4.30 5.90 -17.76
C ASP A 466 -4.35 7.44 -17.62
N TYR A 467 -4.32 7.93 -16.38
CA TYR A 467 -4.30 9.36 -16.06
C TYR A 467 -2.89 9.98 -16.04
N MET A 468 -1.82 9.18 -16.16
CA MET A 468 -0.45 9.68 -16.34
C MET A 468 -0.06 9.53 -17.81
N ASP A 469 0.29 10.64 -18.46
CA ASP A 469 0.46 10.70 -19.91
C ASP A 469 1.89 10.35 -20.34
N TYR A 470 2.89 10.81 -19.57
CA TYR A 470 4.32 10.63 -19.85
C TYR A 470 5.14 10.16 -18.64
N PHE A 471 6.23 9.45 -18.90
CA PHE A 471 7.26 9.07 -17.93
C PHE A 471 8.62 9.60 -18.41
N ILE A 472 9.20 10.55 -17.66
CA ILE A 472 10.52 11.13 -17.98
C ILE A 472 11.61 10.16 -17.55
N THR A 473 12.48 9.82 -18.51
CA THR A 473 13.53 8.81 -18.39
C THR A 473 14.64 9.09 -19.40
N ASP A 474 15.54 8.15 -19.60
CA ASP A 474 16.59 8.21 -20.63
C ASP A 474 16.72 6.88 -21.37
N GLU A 475 17.42 6.90 -22.50
CA GLU A 475 17.56 5.77 -23.43
C GLU A 475 18.34 4.57 -22.83
N THR A 476 19.04 4.76 -21.71
CA THR A 476 19.85 3.74 -21.01
C THR A 476 19.07 3.09 -19.86
N SER A 477 18.33 3.89 -19.09
CA SER A 477 17.43 3.48 -18.01
C SER A 477 16.12 2.87 -18.51
N SER A 478 15.63 3.26 -19.68
CA SER A 478 14.41 2.71 -20.28
C SER A 478 14.52 2.63 -21.81
N PRO A 479 15.39 1.76 -22.36
CA PRO A 479 15.50 1.58 -23.81
C PRO A 479 14.14 1.18 -24.40
N LEU A 480 13.83 1.63 -25.62
CA LEU A 480 12.48 1.54 -26.20
C LEU A 480 11.88 0.12 -26.24
N THR A 481 12.73 -0.92 -26.26
CA THR A 481 12.36 -2.34 -26.11
C THR A 481 11.61 -2.66 -24.81
N THR A 482 11.76 -1.84 -23.76
CA THR A 482 11.08 -1.97 -22.45
C THR A 482 9.75 -1.24 -22.39
N TYR A 483 9.33 -0.51 -23.43
CA TYR A 483 8.03 0.17 -23.47
C TYR A 483 6.81 -0.74 -23.12
N PRO A 484 6.76 -2.03 -23.53
CA PRO A 484 5.67 -2.93 -23.13
C PRO A 484 5.47 -3.07 -21.61
N ASP A 485 6.45 -2.72 -20.78
CA ASP A 485 6.37 -2.77 -19.31
C ASP A 485 5.77 -1.50 -18.68
N PHE A 486 5.56 -0.43 -19.47
CA PHE A 486 5.03 0.87 -19.01
C PHE A 486 3.61 1.15 -19.52
N THR A 487 2.96 2.17 -18.98
CA THR A 487 1.62 2.63 -19.40
C THR A 487 1.67 3.99 -20.07
N GLU A 488 2.51 4.85 -19.52
CA GLU A 488 2.86 6.18 -19.98
C GLU A 488 3.76 6.12 -21.22
N LYS A 489 3.79 7.17 -22.02
CA LYS A 489 4.77 7.31 -23.09
C LYS A 489 6.13 7.72 -22.52
N PHE A 490 7.21 7.10 -23.01
CA PHE A 490 8.57 7.55 -22.67
C PHE A 490 8.84 8.95 -23.24
N ALA A 491 9.32 9.83 -22.37
CA ALA A 491 9.82 11.15 -22.69
C ALA A 491 11.32 11.19 -22.35
N TYR A 492 12.17 11.14 -23.37
CA TYR A 492 13.61 10.98 -23.16
C TYR A 492 14.34 12.32 -22.98
N MET A 493 14.98 12.48 -21.82
CA MET A 493 16.19 13.32 -21.67
C MET A 493 17.27 12.78 -22.61
N SER A 494 18.22 13.61 -23.07
CA SER A 494 19.25 13.13 -24.01
C SER A 494 20.24 12.14 -23.36
N GLU A 495 20.48 12.33 -22.06
CA GLU A 495 21.59 11.73 -21.31
C GLU A 495 21.12 10.80 -20.17
N THR A 496 20.72 11.35 -19.00
CA THR A 496 20.27 10.60 -17.81
C THR A 496 19.38 11.47 -16.89
N TYR A 497 19.00 10.98 -15.69
CA TYR A 497 18.11 11.69 -14.75
C TYR A 497 18.57 11.80 -13.25
N PHE A 498 19.88 11.90 -12.93
CA PHE A 498 20.47 11.68 -11.55
C PHE A 498 21.90 12.37 -11.27
N ILE A 499 22.47 12.57 -10.01
CA ILE A 499 23.64 13.50 -9.62
C ILE A 499 24.64 13.36 -8.28
N GLY A 500 25.79 12.58 -8.05
CA GLY A 500 27.04 13.00 -7.18
C GLY A 500 28.06 12.28 -6.05
N GLU A 501 29.48 12.11 -6.07
CA GLU A 501 30.71 11.14 -5.69
C GLU A 501 31.44 10.87 -4.26
N PRO A 502 32.45 9.88 -4.08
CA PRO A 502 33.21 9.35 -2.83
C PRO A 502 34.84 9.03 -2.65
N ASN A 503 35.39 7.99 -1.85
CA ASN A 503 36.80 7.24 -1.69
C ASN A 503 37.32 6.44 -0.31
N SER A 504 37.61 5.09 -0.04
CA SER A 504 37.14 3.98 0.97
C SER A 504 38.15 3.35 1.98
N ILE A 505 37.97 2.22 2.75
CA ILE A 505 36.93 1.34 3.44
C ILE A 505 35.61 0.68 2.84
N LEU A 506 35.37 -0.67 2.97
CA LEU A 506 34.02 -1.28 2.75
C LEU A 506 33.07 -0.86 3.86
N TRP A 507 32.13 -0.01 3.49
CA TRP A 507 31.44 0.85 4.42
C TRP A 507 29.95 0.84 4.15
N LEU A 508 29.20 0.35 5.12
CA LEU A 508 27.75 0.24 5.07
C LEU A 508 27.12 1.31 5.96
N LEU A 509 25.94 1.77 5.56
CA LEU A 509 25.09 2.59 6.41
C LEU A 509 24.47 1.72 7.52
N SER A 510 24.30 2.25 8.73
CA SER A 510 23.56 1.53 9.78
C SER A 510 22.07 1.48 9.47
N PHE A 511 21.59 0.27 9.21
CA PHE A 511 20.19 -0.14 9.15
C PHE A 511 19.75 -0.71 10.52
N PRO A 512 18.50 -1.18 10.71
CA PRO A 512 18.01 -1.62 12.03
C PRO A 512 18.93 -2.62 12.74
N PRO A 513 19.30 -2.41 14.02
CA PRO A 513 20.41 -3.11 14.68
C PRO A 513 20.36 -4.64 14.63
N ALA A 514 19.16 -5.21 14.62
CA ALA A 514 18.92 -6.65 14.54
C ALA A 514 19.53 -7.35 13.32
N GLY A 515 19.85 -6.62 12.24
CA GLY A 515 20.39 -7.20 11.01
C GLY A 515 21.91 -7.13 10.84
N LYS A 516 22.63 -6.34 11.66
CA LYS A 516 24.11 -6.35 11.66
C LYS A 516 24.70 -7.75 11.94
N PRO A 517 24.15 -8.56 12.88
CA PRO A 517 24.58 -9.94 13.08
C PRO A 517 24.43 -10.83 11.84
N HIS A 518 23.40 -10.63 11.00
CA HIS A 518 23.20 -11.43 9.80
C HIS A 518 24.25 -11.12 8.72
N ILE A 519 24.60 -9.85 8.52
CA ILE A 519 25.70 -9.46 7.62
C ILE A 519 27.05 -9.99 8.14
N HIS A 520 27.31 -9.93 9.44
CA HIS A 520 28.52 -10.52 10.02
C HIS A 520 28.57 -12.05 9.86
N LYS A 521 27.45 -12.74 10.10
CA LYS A 521 27.33 -14.19 9.91
C LYS A 521 27.61 -14.57 8.45
N TYR A 522 26.92 -13.94 7.51
CA TYR A 522 27.11 -14.20 6.07
C TYR A 522 28.54 -13.90 5.62
N ALA A 523 29.17 -12.84 6.14
CA ALA A 523 30.58 -12.55 5.89
C ALA A 523 31.49 -13.66 6.40
N GLN A 524 31.30 -14.15 7.63
CA GLN A 524 32.07 -15.26 8.21
C GLN A 524 31.89 -16.56 7.42
N GLU A 525 30.65 -16.89 7.03
CA GLU A 525 30.32 -18.05 6.19
C GLU A 525 30.93 -17.92 4.78
N SER A 526 31.14 -16.68 4.30
CA SER A 526 31.85 -16.35 3.05
C SER A 526 33.37 -16.21 3.23
N GLY A 527 33.95 -16.55 4.39
CA GLY A 527 35.39 -16.46 4.65
C GLY A 527 35.95 -15.06 4.89
N LEU A 528 35.09 -14.06 5.15
CA LEU A 528 35.47 -12.68 5.41
C LEU A 528 35.40 -12.35 6.92
N SER A 529 36.46 -11.72 7.46
CA SER A 529 36.42 -11.20 8.83
C SER A 529 35.39 -10.06 8.95
N PRO A 530 34.49 -10.08 9.94
CA PRO A 530 33.57 -8.98 10.24
C PRO A 530 34.25 -7.63 10.42
N GLU A 531 35.50 -7.60 10.91
CA GLU A 531 36.27 -6.38 11.14
C GLU A 531 36.55 -5.58 9.84
N ARG A 532 36.38 -6.21 8.66
CA ARG A 532 36.46 -5.52 7.36
C ARG A 532 35.14 -4.86 6.92
N ILE A 533 34.08 -4.94 7.72
CA ILE A 533 32.77 -4.34 7.45
C ILE A 533 32.52 -3.24 8.48
N LEU A 534 32.60 -1.98 8.04
CA LEU A 534 32.36 -0.83 8.92
C LEU A 534 30.94 -0.31 8.76
N PHE A 535 30.26 -0.05 9.87
CA PHE A 535 28.92 0.54 9.89
C PHE A 535 28.96 1.98 10.41
N SER A 536 28.75 2.96 9.53
CA SER A 536 28.50 4.35 9.97
C SER A 536 27.08 4.50 10.51
N THR A 537 26.85 5.46 11.40
CA THR A 537 25.50 5.99 11.66
C THR A 537 24.95 6.72 10.43
N ILE A 538 23.63 6.95 10.41
CA ILE A 538 23.03 7.93 9.50
C ILE A 538 23.52 9.30 9.94
N ALA A 539 24.10 10.06 9.00
CA ALA A 539 24.60 11.42 9.21
C ALA A 539 23.67 12.44 8.56
N CYS A 540 23.88 13.74 8.81
CA CYS A 540 23.20 14.78 8.04
C CYS A 540 23.66 14.73 6.56
N LYS A 541 22.86 15.24 5.63
CA LYS A 541 23.10 15.07 4.18
C LYS A 541 24.47 15.62 3.73
N GLU A 542 24.88 16.80 4.21
CA GLU A 542 26.18 17.37 3.89
C GLU A 542 27.32 16.46 4.38
N GLU A 543 27.25 15.97 5.62
CA GLU A 543 28.23 15.01 6.11
C GLU A 543 28.15 13.68 5.34
N HIS A 544 26.98 13.21 4.94
CA HIS A 544 26.84 11.98 4.14
C HIS A 544 27.58 12.07 2.80
N VAL A 545 27.48 13.19 2.08
CA VAL A 545 28.19 13.43 0.81
C VAL A 545 29.66 13.76 1.05
N ARG A 546 29.99 14.62 2.02
CA ARG A 546 31.37 15.00 2.33
C ARG A 546 32.18 13.83 2.89
N ARG A 547 31.59 12.99 3.74
CA ARG A 547 32.22 11.76 4.20
C ARG A 547 32.25 10.72 3.08
N ALA A 548 31.41 10.81 2.05
CA ALA A 548 31.45 9.89 0.92
C ALA A 548 32.85 9.91 0.32
N GLN A 549 33.58 11.04 0.33
CA GLN A 549 35.03 11.20 0.04
C GLN A 549 35.96 10.20 0.76
N LEU A 550 35.37 9.34 1.60
CA LEU A 550 35.87 8.20 2.35
C LEU A 550 35.26 6.80 1.88
N ALA A 551 34.78 6.59 0.60
CA ALA A 551 34.38 5.29 -0.14
C ALA A 551 34.85 4.90 -1.67
N ASP A 552 36.03 4.26 -1.97
CA ASP A 552 36.92 3.73 -3.09
C ASP A 552 36.44 3.85 -4.54
N VAL A 553 35.41 3.12 -4.97
CA VAL A 553 35.05 1.81 -4.45
C VAL A 553 33.64 1.72 -3.91
N CYS A 554 32.68 2.44 -4.47
CA CYS A 554 31.29 2.08 -4.22
C CYS A 554 30.86 0.94 -5.14
N LEU A 555 30.39 -0.12 -4.50
CA LEU A 555 29.85 -1.31 -5.13
C LEU A 555 28.33 -1.15 -5.15
N ASP A 556 27.78 -0.82 -6.30
CA ASP A 556 26.34 -0.63 -6.49
C ASP A 556 25.57 -1.95 -6.44
N THR A 557 24.32 -1.91 -5.98
CA THR A 557 23.46 -3.07 -5.75
C THR A 557 22.69 -3.48 -7.03
N PRO A 558 23.00 -4.62 -7.69
CA PRO A 558 22.46 -4.90 -9.03
C PRO A 558 20.95 -5.19 -9.10
N LEU A 559 20.30 -5.51 -7.98
CA LEU A 559 18.85 -5.77 -7.93
C LEU A 559 18.03 -4.47 -8.00
N CYS A 560 18.55 -3.42 -7.38
CA CYS A 560 17.99 -2.08 -7.35
C CYS A 560 19.15 -1.16 -7.00
N ASN A 561 19.57 -0.30 -7.94
CA ASN A 561 20.77 0.49 -7.79
C ASN A 561 20.62 1.52 -6.65
N GLY A 562 21.75 2.05 -6.21
CA GLY A 562 21.78 3.39 -5.64
C GLY A 562 21.14 4.36 -6.63
N HIS A 563 19.98 4.91 -6.28
CA HIS A 563 19.37 6.00 -7.03
C HIS A 563 20.00 7.30 -6.51
N THR A 564 19.41 7.92 -5.49
CA THR A 564 20.07 8.99 -4.75
C THR A 564 21.38 8.54 -4.10
N THR A 565 21.59 7.24 -3.79
CA THR A 565 22.86 6.79 -3.19
C THR A 565 24.00 6.75 -4.18
N ALA A 566 23.81 6.24 -5.41
CA ALA A 566 24.83 6.40 -6.45
C ALA A 566 25.06 7.89 -6.76
N MET A 567 24.10 8.75 -6.37
CA MET A 567 24.15 10.20 -6.51
C MET A 567 24.42 10.97 -5.21
N ASP A 568 24.86 10.24 -4.19
CA ASP A 568 25.82 10.68 -3.18
C ASP A 568 27.19 10.00 -3.44
N VAL A 569 27.31 9.35 -4.61
CA VAL A 569 28.44 8.57 -5.09
C VAL A 569 28.80 8.81 -6.62
N LEU A 570 28.37 9.92 -7.29
CA LEU A 570 28.91 10.52 -8.58
C LEU A 570 29.49 12.02 -9.02
N TRP A 571 29.93 13.27 -8.55
CA TRP A 571 30.21 14.41 -7.48
C TRP A 571 31.38 14.63 -6.45
N ALA A 572 31.48 14.08 -5.22
CA ALA A 572 32.61 14.36 -4.31
C ALA A 572 34.00 13.63 -4.52
N GLY A 573 34.29 12.86 -5.58
CA GLY A 573 35.64 12.31 -5.86
C GLY A 573 35.89 10.96 -6.62
N THR A 574 35.01 9.93 -6.60
CA THR A 574 35.36 8.52 -6.98
C THR A 574 34.33 7.67 -7.77
N PRO A 575 34.79 6.58 -8.44
CA PRO A 575 33.97 5.51 -9.04
C PRO A 575 32.81 4.88 -8.23
N VAL A 576 31.67 4.74 -8.91
CA VAL A 576 30.69 3.63 -8.74
C VAL A 576 31.07 2.49 -9.68
N VAL A 577 30.93 1.22 -9.26
CA VAL A 577 30.88 0.06 -10.16
C VAL A 577 29.49 -0.54 -10.12
N THR A 578 28.86 -0.76 -11.28
CA THR A 578 27.48 -1.27 -11.41
C THR A 578 27.37 -2.45 -12.39
N LEU A 579 26.28 -3.20 -12.27
CA LEU A 579 25.86 -4.26 -13.18
C LEU A 579 24.38 -4.02 -13.55
N PRO A 580 24.07 -3.51 -14.75
CA PRO A 580 22.70 -3.19 -15.14
C PRO A 580 21.86 -4.45 -15.37
N GLY A 581 20.72 -4.53 -14.69
CA GLY A 581 19.73 -5.60 -14.86
C GLY A 581 18.61 -5.26 -15.85
N ASP A 582 17.51 -6.02 -15.77
CA ASP A 582 16.36 -5.93 -16.68
C ASP A 582 15.29 -4.91 -16.29
N THR A 583 15.44 -4.23 -15.14
CA THR A 583 14.47 -3.23 -14.65
C THR A 583 15.08 -1.84 -14.67
N LEU A 584 14.27 -0.80 -14.84
CA LEU A 584 14.73 0.60 -14.72
C LEU A 584 15.50 0.83 -13.41
N ALA A 585 14.98 0.31 -12.30
CA ALA A 585 15.57 0.44 -10.97
C ALA A 585 16.93 -0.27 -10.84
N SER A 586 17.22 -1.26 -11.69
CA SER A 586 18.52 -1.92 -11.78
C SER A 586 19.39 -1.39 -12.94
N ARG A 587 19.05 -0.26 -13.57
CA ARG A 587 19.82 0.38 -14.66
C ARG A 587 20.21 1.83 -14.43
N ALA A 588 19.66 2.49 -13.41
CA ALA A 588 19.93 3.90 -13.09
C ALA A 588 21.44 4.22 -12.98
N ALA A 589 22.21 3.41 -12.27
CA ALA A 589 23.65 3.64 -12.11
C ALA A 589 24.45 3.49 -13.41
N ALA A 590 24.02 2.61 -14.32
CA ALA A 590 24.65 2.46 -15.63
C ALA A 590 24.34 3.65 -16.56
N SER A 591 23.14 4.25 -16.43
CA SER A 591 22.79 5.49 -17.11
C SER A 591 23.66 6.66 -16.63
N GLN A 592 23.72 6.86 -15.31
CA GLN A 592 24.54 7.89 -14.66
C GLN A 592 26.02 7.82 -15.08
N LEU A 593 26.61 6.61 -15.06
CA LEU A 593 28.01 6.38 -15.47
C LEU A 593 28.25 6.61 -16.97
N LYS A 594 27.24 6.39 -17.83
CA LYS A 594 27.34 6.66 -19.26
C LYS A 594 27.39 8.16 -19.54
N THR A 595 26.54 8.96 -18.90
CA THR A 595 26.59 10.44 -18.98
C THR A 595 27.82 11.03 -18.29
N LEU A 596 28.40 10.36 -17.30
CA LEU A 596 29.74 10.69 -16.78
C LEU A 596 30.87 10.30 -17.74
N ASN A 597 30.57 9.70 -18.90
CA ASN A 597 31.53 9.12 -19.85
C ASN A 597 32.51 8.12 -19.18
N CYS A 598 32.03 7.40 -18.16
CA CYS A 598 32.78 6.44 -17.34
C CYS A 598 32.28 5.00 -17.54
N THR A 599 32.04 4.63 -18.80
CA THR A 599 31.47 3.33 -19.19
C THR A 599 32.33 2.12 -18.86
N GLU A 600 33.63 2.29 -18.57
CA GLU A 600 34.50 1.21 -18.11
C GLU A 600 34.20 0.70 -16.68
N LEU A 601 33.23 1.33 -16.00
CA LEU A 601 32.72 0.95 -14.69
C LEU A 601 31.37 0.19 -14.75
N ILE A 602 30.85 -0.04 -15.96
CA ILE A 602 29.59 -0.74 -16.22
C ILE A 602 29.92 -2.18 -16.62
N ALA A 603 29.71 -3.13 -15.71
CA ALA A 603 29.90 -4.56 -15.98
C ALA A 603 28.77 -5.14 -16.84
N LYS A 604 29.03 -6.22 -17.59
CA LYS A 604 28.01 -6.94 -18.37
C LYS A 604 27.54 -8.23 -17.67
N ASN A 605 28.26 -8.68 -16.65
CA ASN A 605 27.96 -9.88 -15.86
C ASN A 605 28.66 -9.81 -14.49
N GLY A 606 28.34 -10.77 -13.60
CA GLY A 606 28.86 -10.83 -12.23
C GLY A 606 30.38 -11.02 -12.11
N HIS A 607 31.04 -11.66 -13.08
CA HIS A 607 32.51 -11.77 -13.07
C HIS A 607 33.17 -10.46 -13.46
N GLU A 608 32.71 -9.81 -14.53
CA GLU A 608 33.24 -8.50 -14.96
C GLU A 608 33.05 -7.42 -13.88
N TYR A 609 31.95 -7.50 -13.10
CA TYR A 609 31.73 -6.64 -11.93
C TYR A 609 32.80 -6.86 -10.84
N GLN A 610 33.10 -8.13 -10.53
CA GLN A 610 34.16 -8.49 -9.57
C GLN A 610 35.54 -8.07 -10.09
N ASP A 611 35.83 -8.28 -11.38
CA ASP A 611 37.11 -7.90 -11.99
C ASP A 611 37.35 -6.39 -11.96
N ILE A 612 36.33 -5.57 -12.29
CA ILE A 612 36.43 -4.10 -12.21
C ILE A 612 36.68 -3.68 -10.76
N ALA A 613 35.90 -4.20 -9.81
CA ALA A 613 36.03 -3.88 -8.38
C ALA A 613 37.40 -4.28 -7.81
N VAL A 614 37.89 -5.49 -8.10
CA VAL A 614 39.20 -5.99 -7.66
C VAL A 614 40.33 -5.22 -8.33
N LYS A 615 40.23 -4.90 -9.62
CA LYS A 615 41.22 -4.10 -10.35
C LYS A 615 41.35 -2.69 -9.77
N LEU A 616 40.25 -2.05 -9.40
CA LEU A 616 40.28 -0.76 -8.68
C LEU A 616 40.89 -0.92 -7.28
N GLY A 617 40.47 -1.92 -6.50
CA GLY A 617 40.98 -2.14 -5.14
C GLY A 617 42.44 -2.62 -5.04
N THR A 618 43.03 -3.13 -6.13
CA THR A 618 44.42 -3.67 -6.12
C THR A 618 45.41 -2.86 -6.95
N ASN A 619 44.98 -2.12 -7.97
CA ASN A 619 45.86 -1.33 -8.82
C ASN A 619 45.71 0.17 -8.50
N ALA A 620 46.47 0.64 -7.51
CA ALA A 620 46.44 2.04 -7.06
C ALA A 620 46.69 3.09 -8.17
N LYS A 621 47.44 2.74 -9.23
CA LYS A 621 47.62 3.63 -10.40
C LYS A 621 46.35 3.73 -11.23
N TYR A 622 45.68 2.60 -11.47
CA TYR A 622 44.40 2.57 -12.19
C TYR A 622 43.29 3.24 -11.37
N LEU A 623 43.22 2.97 -10.06
CA LEU A 623 42.31 3.68 -9.15
C LEU A 623 42.51 5.19 -9.23
N SER A 624 43.75 5.68 -9.07
CA SER A 624 44.07 7.11 -9.14
C SER A 624 43.68 7.72 -10.50
N TYR A 625 43.87 6.99 -11.60
CA TYR A 625 43.46 7.42 -12.93
C TYR A 625 41.93 7.54 -13.07
N ILE A 626 41.17 6.51 -12.69
CA ILE A 626 39.70 6.56 -12.81
C ILE A 626 39.12 7.60 -11.84
N LYS A 627 39.66 7.73 -10.62
CA LYS A 627 39.32 8.84 -9.71
C LYS A 627 39.50 10.21 -10.36
N ALA A 628 40.64 10.46 -10.99
CA ALA A 628 40.90 11.72 -11.66
C ALA A 628 39.97 11.93 -12.87
N LYS A 629 39.67 10.87 -13.64
CA LYS A 629 38.68 10.91 -14.73
C LYS A 629 37.31 11.34 -14.19
N VAL A 630 36.82 10.64 -13.17
CA VAL A 630 35.52 10.82 -12.52
C VAL A 630 35.42 12.21 -11.87
N SER A 631 36.38 12.59 -11.01
CA SER A 631 36.51 13.91 -10.37
C SER A 631 36.55 15.10 -11.34
N ASN A 632 36.98 14.90 -12.59
CA ASN A 632 36.93 15.91 -13.64
C ASN A 632 35.61 15.86 -14.40
N ALA A 633 35.14 14.66 -14.76
CA ALA A 633 33.93 14.45 -15.54
C ALA A 633 32.68 15.06 -14.88
N ARG A 634 32.56 15.00 -13.55
CA ARG A 634 31.48 15.67 -12.81
C ARG A 634 31.41 17.21 -12.93
N LEU A 635 32.43 17.84 -13.52
CA LEU A 635 32.47 19.28 -13.79
C LEU A 635 32.48 19.59 -15.30
N SER A 636 32.64 18.58 -16.15
CA SER A 636 32.76 18.73 -17.61
C SER A 636 31.73 17.92 -18.41
N SER A 637 30.93 17.09 -17.76
CA SER A 637 29.77 16.41 -18.35
C SER A 637 28.47 17.04 -17.86
N THR A 638 27.40 16.75 -18.59
CA THR A 638 26.04 17.24 -18.34
C THR A 638 25.40 16.69 -17.07
N LEU A 639 26.03 15.71 -16.39
CA LEU A 639 25.49 15.03 -15.20
C LEU A 639 25.24 15.97 -14.01
N PHE A 640 25.92 17.11 -13.97
CA PHE A 640 25.82 18.14 -12.92
C PHE A 640 25.45 19.52 -13.47
N ASP A 641 25.30 19.65 -14.79
CA ASP A 641 24.88 20.88 -15.42
C ASP A 641 23.35 21.00 -15.32
N CYS A 642 22.88 21.42 -14.14
CA CYS A 642 21.47 21.66 -13.86
C CYS A 642 20.84 22.68 -14.82
N ASP A 643 21.63 23.62 -15.37
CA ASP A 643 21.14 24.62 -16.32
C ASP A 643 20.91 23.98 -17.70
N HIS A 644 21.78 23.07 -18.13
CA HIS A 644 21.58 22.26 -19.34
C HIS A 644 20.41 21.29 -19.15
N TYR A 645 20.36 20.58 -18.02
CA TYR A 645 19.25 19.69 -17.67
C TYR A 645 17.90 20.43 -17.70
N ALA A 646 17.82 21.62 -17.12
CA ALA A 646 16.61 22.44 -17.14
C ALA A 646 16.21 22.85 -18.56
N ARG A 647 17.17 23.24 -19.41
CA ARG A 647 16.91 23.58 -20.83
C ARG A 647 16.40 22.37 -21.63
N GLU A 648 16.99 21.19 -21.46
CA GLU A 648 16.50 19.98 -22.13
C GLU A 648 15.11 19.57 -21.64
N LEU A 649 14.84 19.71 -20.35
CA LEU A 649 13.54 19.43 -19.75
C LEU A 649 12.47 20.40 -20.28
N GLU A 650 12.82 21.68 -20.45
CA GLU A 650 11.97 22.69 -21.12
C GLU A 650 11.70 22.32 -22.59
N ASP A 651 12.71 21.94 -23.37
CA ASP A 651 12.54 21.49 -24.77
C ASP A 651 11.66 20.23 -24.86
N LEU A 652 11.80 19.29 -23.92
CA LEU A 652 10.96 18.10 -23.82
C LEU A 652 9.49 18.47 -23.53
N TYR A 653 9.26 19.41 -22.60
CA TYR A 653 7.92 19.95 -22.31
C TYR A 653 7.30 20.68 -23.51
N TYR A 654 8.08 21.47 -24.26
CA TYR A 654 7.59 22.10 -25.49
C TYR A 654 7.22 21.08 -26.58
N LYS A 655 7.98 19.97 -26.70
CA LYS A 655 7.61 18.85 -27.60
C LYS A 655 6.32 18.15 -27.16
N MET A 656 6.08 17.97 -25.85
CA MET A 656 4.78 17.47 -25.36
C MET A 656 3.62 18.40 -25.72
N TRP A 657 3.76 19.70 -25.44
CA TRP A 657 2.70 20.68 -25.69
C TRP A 657 2.35 20.81 -27.17
N SER A 658 3.37 20.90 -28.03
CA SER A 658 3.19 21.07 -29.49
C SER A 658 2.32 19.97 -30.10
N ARG A 659 2.52 18.69 -29.71
CA ARG A 659 1.66 17.57 -30.14
C ARG A 659 0.20 17.77 -29.72
N TYR A 660 -0.03 18.15 -28.47
CA TYR A 660 -1.37 18.34 -27.92
C TYR A 660 -2.13 19.52 -28.56
N GLU A 661 -1.42 20.61 -28.85
CA GLU A 661 -1.94 21.81 -29.53
C GLU A 661 -2.30 21.51 -31.00
N ASN A 662 -1.44 20.76 -31.71
CA ASN A 662 -1.72 20.22 -33.06
C ASN A 662 -2.86 19.18 -33.09
N GLY A 663 -3.21 18.59 -31.95
CA GLY A 663 -4.20 17.52 -31.86
C GLY A 663 -3.68 16.12 -32.26
N GLU A 664 -2.36 15.92 -32.17
CA GLU A 664 -1.71 14.62 -32.37
C GLU A 664 -1.87 13.72 -31.14
N ASP A 665 -1.96 12.40 -31.34
CA ASP A 665 -2.00 11.43 -30.25
C ASP A 665 -0.68 11.40 -29.43
N ASN A 666 -0.77 11.00 -28.15
CA ASN A 666 0.38 10.81 -27.29
C ASN A 666 1.31 9.73 -27.88
N ASP A 667 2.56 10.10 -28.19
CA ASP A 667 3.56 9.17 -28.72
C ASP A 667 4.98 9.44 -28.18
N HIS A 668 5.93 8.56 -28.53
CA HIS A 668 7.32 8.60 -28.09
C HIS A 668 8.05 9.86 -28.53
N ILE A 669 8.75 10.53 -27.60
CA ILE A 669 9.49 11.77 -27.86
C ILE A 669 10.90 11.74 -27.25
N LYS A 670 11.82 12.47 -27.89
CA LYS A 670 13.24 12.58 -27.52
C LYS A 670 13.78 14.00 -27.73
N VAL A 671 14.63 14.47 -26.82
CA VAL A 671 15.50 15.66 -27.04
C VAL A 671 16.71 15.25 -27.89
N SER A 672 17.14 16.13 -28.79
CA SER A 672 18.00 15.83 -29.95
C SER A 672 19.40 16.38 -29.81
#